data_AF-A0A819M1W2-F1
#
_entry.id   AF-A0A819M1W2-F1
#
_cell.length_a   1.000
_cell.length_b   1.000
_cell.length_c   1.000
_cell.angle_alpha   90.00
_cell.angle_beta   90.00
_cell.angle_gamma   90.00
#
_symmetry.space_group_name_H-M   'P 1'
#
loop_
_entity.id
_entity.type
_entity.pdbx_description
1 polymer ?
#
loop_
_entity_poly.entity_id
_entity_poly.type
_entity_poly.pdbx_seq_one_letter_code
_entity_poly.pdbx_strand_id
1 'polypeptide(L)'
;MIVGWITFFLLILMVIPSSSLICFECVCNFKKFCDCSNTIDRNDSTRCIIDLKYQLNNSSIYLTGANHNSTYLNTNDHYYIDIKQSITHNKKTKDWYTLTHDIIYSCDWNYCNDLKLINIFPLTIKTTINKAWLDKNIYGNGIVAKCHHCPKKFCRNSTYLIDFNQCPIIKCTKRKTCIMSSLTNNILTNEQCFHSECSSKDSSDESNDKDDEQSKIVLNIIIFLAQNRSKFSILKMDIFCTADNCSRSTIFQEIKEQISIPTSDLAIFPSVRPTTLSSTLTTTTYEETTEILTTTTTTISNNLECYKCLCMNNNTCSCKETEQNSFETTHCIIVESFVNEEIFYTNLTHINQNSSQIYIQQFPYILIQQSIIYNKTLNDWISSTDFIYYGCNWHLCNDPYLISHLKNSVKISLNKSWLNINVLNNEILLRNCNECPNNFQCNSIDNLNIDGCPLQKCNSTCFLSNIYNYGINNEQCYQSYCATSNNISNLENDLYPIVIQGILYLNRSMHEIELSKVNIPCHATDCSSLEIFQEIKSQLIVQLSDLSVFYDLIDSTTTTTTTTTITPPPPPTTTTTTITTTQLSTTTETTTAVTMIVTTATTTVTTITATTTTKATTTATITTQYSTTTTTTKIPSFFYDQYSCNNSMLIPGLNGTCVPMIDAYDEAVDFLMNENNIVNVIEIANALSVYFGATASMDSFEQLNKTLTPLLIDNLIGVLNISLIQNSSTSFIMCQSISKTDLVLGVSFESGVGGQIIENSTKIDLINSNLTAAAIISPDSLINTGITYINMLVIDEPPIEYYRLNNSNEKIVSSSIIVAKTQTINNQIISNMNITIYFTLLPNLEYNLTNGEYYCSFYDTNTSSWIEDGCTYPIFNSNFQRYECSCNHLTSFALVWLPKTMHIKNTKYFDVEDIISLIFQMISIICFLSILIHSLIKRRINLNIELEARDLLPLISCASTILVFIFYITLGLTVYTQTESLEENICFRTSNILMFIVYYLVIFMFCTKTSVGYFNYLRFVHPYPPPSLKRLRLLLISSFLISITYVSFAIGFNSNSSYHITILYPYKICWFTPNVIHYFLTIPICIFLLLNIIMIISVIRCLMNHARNVIASDQSSKRLKMCVLVLLSSCVTQGISWLIGPLLSIINSYNVHGLTWIFVIFNGLEGVWSILLYIIIRAQRVDENARSGICETLTRSSTLSSDHCKKKYQQ
;
A
#
# COMPACT_ATOMS: atom_id res chain seq x y z
N MET A 1 -25.12 48.64 14.48
CA MET A 1 -24.93 48.03 13.14
C MET A 1 -23.60 47.29 13.03
N ILE A 2 -22.43 47.92 13.22
CA ILE A 2 -21.12 47.25 13.17
C ILE A 2 -21.05 46.07 14.17
N VAL A 3 -21.42 46.29 15.43
CA VAL A 3 -21.54 45.21 16.44
C VAL A 3 -22.45 44.07 15.96
N GLY A 4 -23.55 44.38 15.26
CA GLY A 4 -24.46 43.37 14.70
C GLY A 4 -23.83 42.53 13.58
N TRP A 5 -22.93 43.11 12.77
CA TRP A 5 -22.15 42.38 11.79
C TRP A 5 -21.02 41.56 12.45
N ILE A 6 -20.41 42.08 13.52
CA ILE A 6 -19.42 41.34 14.31
C ILE A 6 -20.07 40.16 15.03
N THR A 7 -21.25 40.32 15.64
CA THR A 7 -22.00 39.20 16.23
C THR A 7 -22.52 38.23 15.17
N PHE A 8 -22.84 38.68 13.95
CA PHE A 8 -23.22 37.78 12.85
C PHE A 8 -22.00 37.01 12.32
N PHE A 9 -20.83 37.64 12.21
CA PHE A 9 -19.57 36.95 11.91
C PHE A 9 -19.16 35.98 13.03
N LEU A 10 -19.35 36.36 14.30
CA LEU A 10 -19.10 35.46 15.44
C LEU A 10 -20.13 34.32 15.51
N LEU A 11 -21.40 34.53 15.12
CA LEU A 11 -22.36 33.43 14.95
C LEU A 11 -22.03 32.52 13.75
N ILE A 12 -21.37 33.04 12.72
CA ILE A 12 -20.89 32.24 11.57
C ILE A 12 -19.60 31.48 11.94
N LEU A 13 -18.70 32.09 12.71
CA LEU A 13 -17.52 31.43 13.31
C LEU A 13 -17.90 30.50 14.49
N MET A 14 -19.11 30.63 15.02
CA MET A 14 -19.76 29.68 15.94
C MET A 14 -20.90 28.90 15.28
N VAL A 15 -20.88 28.79 13.94
CA VAL A 15 -21.29 27.53 13.33
C VAL A 15 -20.20 26.56 13.75
N ILE A 16 -20.46 25.86 14.86
CA ILE A 16 -19.66 24.73 15.33
C ILE A 16 -19.43 23.85 14.09
N PRO A 17 -18.18 23.49 13.74
CA PRO A 17 -17.96 22.55 12.65
C PRO A 17 -18.78 21.31 12.95
N SER A 18 -19.70 20.96 12.06
CA SER A 18 -20.60 19.81 12.26
C SER A 18 -19.72 18.59 12.46
N SER A 19 -19.86 17.98 13.64
CA SER A 19 -18.72 17.48 14.42
C SER A 19 -18.02 16.35 13.68
N SER A 20 -16.95 16.72 13.00
CA SER A 20 -16.37 15.91 11.94
C SER A 20 -15.70 14.67 12.53
N LEU A 21 -15.92 13.57 11.82
CA LEU A 21 -15.63 12.23 12.31
C LEU A 21 -14.15 11.95 12.08
N ILE A 22 -13.36 12.11 13.15
CA ILE A 22 -11.93 11.84 13.11
C ILE A 22 -11.71 10.33 13.23
N CYS A 23 -11.16 9.73 12.17
CA CYS A 23 -10.76 8.32 12.13
C CYS A 23 -9.24 8.21 11.97
N PHE A 24 -8.63 7.15 12.49
CA PHE A 24 -7.27 6.77 12.10
C PHE A 24 -7.27 6.23 10.66
N GLU A 25 -6.18 6.47 9.91
CA GLU A 25 -5.96 5.89 8.58
C GLU A 25 -4.60 5.17 8.50
N CYS A 26 -4.62 3.85 8.38
CA CYS A 26 -3.42 3.03 8.27
C CYS A 26 -3.72 1.60 7.77
N VAL A 27 -2.67 0.94 7.28
CA VAL A 27 -2.70 -0.44 6.78
C VAL A 27 -1.68 -1.27 7.56
N CYS A 28 -2.15 -2.20 8.38
CA CYS A 28 -1.30 -3.15 9.08
C CYS A 28 -1.15 -4.46 8.30
N ASN A 29 0.01 -5.10 8.45
CA ASN A 29 0.18 -6.52 8.21
C ASN A 29 0.25 -7.21 9.58
N PHE A 30 -0.41 -8.36 9.78
CA PHE A 30 -0.35 -9.09 11.07
C PHE A 30 1.08 -9.50 11.51
N LYS A 31 2.09 -9.36 10.64
CA LYS A 31 3.52 -9.64 10.91
C LYS A 31 4.41 -8.41 11.15
N LYS A 32 3.89 -7.17 11.13
CA LYS A 32 4.67 -5.92 11.36
C LYS A 32 3.88 -4.87 12.15
N PHE A 33 4.58 -3.96 12.82
CA PHE A 33 3.97 -2.79 13.47
C PHE A 33 3.14 -1.95 12.49
N CYS A 34 2.00 -1.44 12.96
CA CYS A 34 1.21 -0.44 12.26
C CYS A 34 1.77 0.96 12.55
N ASP A 35 2.10 1.75 11.52
CA ASP A 35 2.16 3.20 11.69
C ASP A 35 0.75 3.77 11.43
N CYS A 36 0.13 4.25 12.50
CA CYS A 36 -1.19 4.88 12.51
C CYS A 36 -1.13 6.31 13.05
N SER A 37 0.00 7.00 12.82
CA SER A 37 0.16 8.44 13.12
C SER A 37 -0.80 9.34 12.33
N ASN A 38 -1.26 8.88 11.17
CA ASN A 38 -2.20 9.61 10.32
C ASN A 38 -3.65 9.50 10.84
N THR A 39 -4.29 10.66 11.01
CA THR A 39 -5.73 10.78 11.25
C THR A 39 -6.38 11.55 10.10
N ILE A 40 -7.53 11.06 9.66
CA ILE A 40 -8.36 11.69 8.64
C ILE A 40 -9.60 12.29 9.28
N ASP A 41 -9.83 13.56 8.99
CA ASP A 41 -11.06 14.25 9.34
C ASP A 41 -12.08 14.05 8.21
N ARG A 42 -13.30 13.61 8.54
CA ARG A 42 -14.32 13.20 7.56
C ARG A 42 -15.68 13.81 7.89
N ASN A 43 -16.43 14.20 6.86
CA ASN A 43 -17.74 14.85 7.00
C ASN A 43 -18.75 13.99 7.80
N ASP A 44 -19.82 14.61 8.30
CA ASP A 44 -20.90 13.96 9.07
C ASP A 44 -21.56 12.75 8.36
N SER A 45 -21.37 12.61 7.04
CA SER A 45 -21.89 11.51 6.21
C SER A 45 -20.95 10.29 6.12
N THR A 46 -20.19 10.02 7.17
CA THR A 46 -19.14 8.98 7.20
C THR A 46 -19.18 8.18 8.50
N ARG A 47 -18.43 7.08 8.54
CA ARG A 47 -18.28 6.17 9.67
C ARG A 47 -16.85 5.63 9.69
N CYS A 48 -16.23 5.45 10.86
CA CYS A 48 -14.93 4.79 10.91
C CYS A 48 -15.14 3.28 10.74
N ILE A 49 -14.13 2.63 10.17
CA ILE A 49 -14.09 1.20 9.92
C ILE A 49 -12.76 0.62 10.39
N ILE A 50 -12.84 -0.61 10.93
CA ILE A 50 -11.74 -1.55 11.04
C ILE A 50 -12.12 -2.79 10.24
N ASP A 51 -11.36 -3.05 9.20
CA ASP A 51 -11.58 -4.09 8.18
C ASP A 51 -10.42 -5.10 8.32
N LEU A 52 -10.75 -6.31 8.78
CA LEU A 52 -9.82 -7.41 9.06
C LEU A 52 -9.87 -8.44 7.92
N LYS A 53 -8.93 -8.36 6.97
CA LYS A 53 -8.83 -9.34 5.88
C LYS A 53 -7.93 -10.50 6.28
N TYR A 54 -8.49 -11.70 6.19
CA TYR A 54 -7.81 -12.95 6.47
C TYR A 54 -7.46 -13.65 5.15
N GLN A 55 -6.16 -13.74 4.87
CA GLN A 55 -5.61 -14.50 3.74
C GLN A 55 -4.52 -15.44 4.26
N LEU A 56 -4.49 -16.68 3.76
CA LEU A 56 -3.65 -17.78 4.27
C LEU A 56 -2.17 -17.38 4.51
N ASN A 57 -1.59 -16.56 3.63
CA ASN A 57 -0.19 -16.14 3.72
C ASN A 57 0.01 -14.71 4.25
N ASN A 58 -1.02 -13.86 4.16
CA ASN A 58 -0.90 -12.41 4.25
C ASN A 58 -2.18 -11.71 4.74
N SER A 59 -2.60 -11.99 5.98
CA SER A 59 -3.69 -11.24 6.63
C SER A 59 -3.29 -9.78 6.89
N SER A 60 -4.24 -8.86 6.75
CA SER A 60 -4.05 -7.42 6.90
C SER A 60 -5.21 -6.74 7.63
N ILE A 61 -4.93 -5.57 8.22
CA ILE A 61 -5.93 -4.74 8.91
C ILE A 61 -5.95 -3.37 8.25
N TYR A 62 -7.13 -2.91 7.84
CA TYR A 62 -7.35 -1.57 7.30
C TYR A 62 -8.15 -0.77 8.32
N LEU A 63 -7.55 0.32 8.80
CA LEU A 63 -8.24 1.33 9.59
C LEU A 63 -8.44 2.54 8.68
N THR A 64 -9.67 2.98 8.46
CA THR A 64 -10.00 4.15 7.61
C THR A 64 -11.42 4.67 7.90
N GLY A 65 -11.76 5.84 7.35
CA GLY A 65 -13.09 6.44 7.38
C GLY A 65 -13.83 6.20 6.06
N ALA A 66 -14.99 5.53 6.13
CA ALA A 66 -15.80 5.17 4.98
C ALA A 66 -17.02 6.08 4.81
N ASN A 67 -17.30 6.48 3.56
CA ASN A 67 -18.52 7.20 3.20
C ASN A 67 -19.75 6.27 3.29
N HIS A 68 -20.94 6.82 3.62
CA HIS A 68 -22.20 6.06 3.58
C HIS A 68 -22.49 5.39 2.22
N ASN A 69 -22.01 5.98 1.11
CA ASN A 69 -22.16 5.46 -0.25
C ASN A 69 -20.99 4.56 -0.70
N SER A 70 -20.11 4.12 0.20
CA SER A 70 -19.14 3.07 -0.11
C SER A 70 -19.85 1.74 -0.39
N THR A 71 -19.19 0.84 -1.12
CA THR A 71 -19.76 -0.46 -1.56
C THR A 71 -20.13 -1.41 -0.41
N TYR A 72 -19.69 -1.11 0.82
CA TYR A 72 -19.83 -1.94 2.02
C TYR A 72 -21.12 -1.64 2.82
N LEU A 73 -22.26 -1.66 2.13
CA LEU A 73 -23.63 -1.52 2.67
C LEU A 73 -24.06 -0.16 3.26
N ASN A 74 -25.21 0.31 2.74
CA ASN A 74 -25.96 1.47 3.20
C ASN A 74 -26.93 1.08 4.33
N THR A 75 -26.43 0.88 5.55
CA THR A 75 -27.25 0.50 6.72
C THR A 75 -27.91 1.71 7.39
N ASN A 76 -29.12 1.54 7.94
CA ASN A 76 -29.80 2.59 8.73
C ASN A 76 -29.19 2.80 10.14
N ASP A 77 -28.32 1.90 10.58
CA ASP A 77 -27.61 1.94 11.86
C ASP A 77 -26.14 1.65 11.55
N HIS A 78 -25.25 2.59 11.88
CA HIS A 78 -23.84 2.54 11.50
C HIS A 78 -22.95 1.87 12.56
N TYR A 79 -23.53 1.43 13.69
CA TYR A 79 -22.80 0.70 14.72
C TYR A 79 -23.05 -0.82 14.62
N TYR A 80 -22.21 -1.50 13.85
CA TYR A 80 -22.40 -2.91 13.50
C TYR A 80 -21.08 -3.64 13.20
N ILE A 81 -21.16 -4.97 13.11
CA ILE A 81 -20.11 -5.85 12.56
C ILE A 81 -20.68 -6.54 11.33
N ASP A 82 -19.96 -6.53 10.20
CA ASP A 82 -20.18 -7.43 9.05
C ASP A 82 -19.11 -8.52 9.04
N ILE A 83 -19.50 -9.76 8.68
CA ILE A 83 -18.67 -10.97 8.77
C ILE A 83 -18.81 -11.78 7.48
N LYS A 84 -17.72 -11.94 6.71
CA LYS A 84 -17.65 -12.78 5.50
C LYS A 84 -16.99 -14.12 5.83
N GLN A 85 -17.79 -15.18 5.92
CA GLN A 85 -17.34 -16.54 6.28
C GLN A 85 -17.69 -17.58 5.22
N SER A 86 -16.93 -18.67 5.18
CA SER A 86 -17.36 -19.92 4.54
C SER A 86 -17.37 -21.05 5.56
N ILE A 87 -18.31 -21.98 5.39
CA ILE A 87 -18.40 -23.23 6.13
C ILE A 87 -18.26 -24.34 5.08
N THR A 88 -17.15 -25.07 5.10
CA THR A 88 -16.78 -25.97 4.00
C THR A 88 -16.52 -27.40 4.51
N HIS A 89 -16.95 -28.39 3.71
CA HIS A 89 -16.73 -29.81 4.00
C HIS A 89 -15.38 -30.29 3.44
N ASN A 90 -14.43 -30.53 4.33
CA ASN A 90 -13.15 -31.16 4.00
C ASN A 90 -13.38 -32.65 3.68
N LYS A 91 -13.19 -33.02 2.41
CA LYS A 91 -13.37 -34.40 1.91
C LYS A 91 -12.50 -35.45 2.60
N LYS A 92 -11.31 -35.07 3.07
CA LYS A 92 -10.32 -36.00 3.63
C LYS A 92 -10.65 -36.32 5.09
N THR A 93 -11.00 -35.31 5.89
CA THR A 93 -11.38 -35.49 7.30
C THR A 93 -12.84 -35.90 7.50
N LYS A 94 -13.71 -35.64 6.51
CA LYS A 94 -15.18 -35.72 6.66
C LYS A 94 -15.69 -34.84 7.79
N ASP A 95 -15.15 -33.63 7.85
CA ASP A 95 -15.56 -32.60 8.79
C ASP A 95 -15.80 -31.26 8.13
N TRP A 96 -16.60 -30.43 8.82
CA TRP A 96 -16.90 -29.07 8.42
C TRP A 96 -16.04 -28.11 9.22
N TYR A 97 -15.43 -27.15 8.54
CA TYR A 97 -14.64 -26.09 9.16
C TYR A 97 -15.07 -24.72 8.66
N THR A 98 -14.95 -23.72 9.53
CA THR A 98 -15.36 -22.34 9.25
C THR A 98 -14.13 -21.47 8.99
N LEU A 99 -14.00 -20.95 7.77
CA LEU A 99 -13.01 -19.94 7.39
C LEU A 99 -13.63 -18.55 7.47
N THR A 100 -12.92 -17.61 8.06
CA THR A 100 -13.24 -16.18 7.97
C THR A 100 -12.35 -15.55 6.90
N HIS A 101 -12.93 -14.67 6.08
CA HIS A 101 -12.22 -13.95 5.01
C HIS A 101 -12.12 -12.47 5.34
N ASP A 102 -13.17 -11.92 5.96
CA ASP A 102 -13.34 -10.50 6.23
C ASP A 102 -14.17 -10.32 7.51
N ILE A 103 -13.77 -9.39 8.38
CA ILE A 103 -14.61 -8.86 9.47
C ILE A 103 -14.49 -7.33 9.45
N ILE A 104 -15.62 -6.67 9.21
CA ILE A 104 -15.72 -5.21 9.11
C ILE A 104 -16.47 -4.69 10.33
N TYR A 105 -15.75 -4.11 11.29
CA TYR A 105 -16.32 -3.35 12.40
C TYR A 105 -16.59 -1.92 11.93
N SER A 106 -17.80 -1.40 12.19
CA SER A 106 -18.15 -0.02 11.85
C SER A 106 -18.86 0.71 12.98
N CYS A 107 -18.59 2.01 13.09
CA CYS A 107 -18.99 2.86 14.20
C CYS A 107 -18.99 4.35 13.82
N ASP A 108 -19.76 5.17 14.55
CA ASP A 108 -20.08 6.56 14.21
C ASP A 108 -19.70 7.58 15.30
N TRP A 109 -18.51 7.41 15.92
CA TRP A 109 -17.92 8.40 16.83
C TRP A 109 -16.40 8.52 16.68
N ASN A 110 -15.82 9.67 17.07
CA ASN A 110 -14.40 9.96 16.86
C ASN A 110 -13.49 8.92 17.54
N TYR A 111 -12.44 8.51 16.81
CA TYR A 111 -11.48 7.49 17.23
C TYR A 111 -12.11 6.13 17.59
N CYS A 112 -13.31 5.83 17.09
CA CYS A 112 -13.91 4.49 17.28
C CYS A 112 -13.17 3.39 16.50
N ASN A 113 -12.20 3.77 15.65
CA ASN A 113 -11.16 2.91 15.10
C ASN A 113 -9.77 3.12 15.71
N ASP A 114 -9.65 3.43 17.02
CA ASP A 114 -8.36 3.44 17.73
C ASP A 114 -7.67 2.06 17.67
N LEU A 115 -6.36 2.05 17.39
CA LEU A 115 -5.51 0.86 17.40
C LEU A 115 -5.66 0.04 18.69
N LYS A 116 -5.89 0.71 19.83
CA LYS A 116 -6.12 0.07 21.14
C LYS A 116 -7.31 -0.89 21.11
N LEU A 117 -8.32 -0.65 20.27
CA LEU A 117 -9.51 -1.50 20.16
C LEU A 117 -9.22 -2.79 19.37
N ILE A 118 -8.24 -2.79 18.45
CA ILE A 118 -7.85 -3.99 17.67
C ILE A 118 -7.48 -5.13 18.62
N ASN A 119 -6.66 -4.84 19.62
CA ASN A 119 -6.17 -5.82 20.61
C ASN A 119 -7.28 -6.35 21.55
N ILE A 120 -8.50 -5.79 21.48
CA ILE A 120 -9.66 -6.19 22.27
C ILE A 120 -10.75 -6.82 21.37
N PHE A 121 -10.60 -6.81 20.04
CA PHE A 121 -11.57 -7.48 19.18
C PHE A 121 -11.36 -8.99 19.16
N PRO A 122 -12.45 -9.78 19.21
CA PRO A 122 -12.37 -11.20 18.95
C PRO A 122 -11.98 -11.46 17.49
N LEU A 123 -10.74 -11.88 17.26
CA LEU A 123 -10.25 -12.40 15.97
C LEU A 123 -10.97 -13.70 15.52
N THR A 124 -11.96 -14.16 16.29
CA THR A 124 -12.50 -15.52 16.27
C THR A 124 -14.03 -15.59 16.34
N ILE A 125 -14.78 -14.55 15.95
CA ILE A 125 -16.26 -14.63 15.86
C ILE A 125 -16.67 -15.67 14.80
N LYS A 126 -16.80 -16.94 15.18
CA LYS A 126 -17.10 -18.05 14.27
C LYS A 126 -18.59 -18.38 14.27
N THR A 127 -19.22 -18.34 13.09
CA THR A 127 -20.53 -18.97 12.90
C THR A 127 -20.41 -20.48 13.05
N THR A 128 -21.44 -21.09 13.64
CA THR A 128 -21.58 -22.54 13.76
C THR A 128 -22.94 -22.98 13.23
N ILE A 129 -22.97 -24.15 12.59
CA ILE A 129 -24.17 -24.81 12.08
C ILE A 129 -24.08 -26.28 12.51
N ASN A 130 -25.21 -26.92 12.79
CA ASN A 130 -25.24 -28.33 13.19
C ASN A 130 -24.62 -29.25 12.11
N LYS A 131 -23.52 -29.94 12.45
CA LYS A 131 -22.79 -30.83 11.54
C LYS A 131 -23.69 -31.89 10.88
N ALA A 132 -24.51 -32.59 11.66
CA ALA A 132 -25.41 -33.61 11.14
C ALA A 132 -26.51 -33.04 10.22
N TRP A 133 -26.88 -31.76 10.39
CA TRP A 133 -27.74 -31.06 9.44
C TRP A 133 -26.98 -30.74 8.13
N LEU A 134 -25.74 -30.25 8.19
CA LEU A 134 -24.91 -29.97 7.01
C LEU A 134 -24.63 -31.24 6.19
N ASP A 135 -24.21 -32.32 6.87
CA ASP A 135 -23.95 -33.62 6.26
C ASP A 135 -25.18 -34.15 5.51
N LYS A 136 -26.37 -34.00 6.08
CA LYS A 136 -27.62 -34.46 5.49
C LYS A 136 -28.13 -33.57 4.34
N ASN A 137 -27.98 -32.25 4.44
CA ASN A 137 -28.70 -31.30 3.59
C ASN A 137 -27.84 -30.56 2.56
N ILE A 138 -26.52 -30.53 2.74
CA ILE A 138 -25.58 -29.79 1.89
C ILE A 138 -24.59 -30.74 1.21
N TYR A 139 -23.98 -31.68 1.95
CA TYR A 139 -23.05 -32.66 1.38
C TYR A 139 -23.77 -33.92 0.85
N GLY A 140 -24.59 -34.57 1.66
CA GLY A 140 -25.31 -35.79 1.30
C GLY A 140 -24.37 -36.90 0.85
N ASN A 141 -24.43 -37.25 -0.44
CA ASN A 141 -23.61 -38.31 -1.04
C ASN A 141 -22.41 -37.75 -1.85
N GLY A 142 -22.14 -36.44 -1.80
CA GLY A 142 -21.06 -35.80 -2.55
C GLY A 142 -21.30 -35.68 -4.06
N ILE A 143 -22.50 -36.00 -4.56
CA ILE A 143 -22.92 -35.89 -5.97
C ILE A 143 -24.40 -35.53 -6.02
N VAL A 144 -24.75 -34.39 -6.63
CA VAL A 144 -26.15 -33.97 -6.84
C VAL A 144 -26.67 -34.43 -8.20
N ALA A 145 -27.76 -35.19 -8.23
CA ALA A 145 -28.34 -35.68 -9.49
C ALA A 145 -29.23 -34.62 -10.19
N LYS A 146 -29.83 -33.72 -9.39
CA LYS A 146 -30.83 -32.74 -9.85
C LYS A 146 -30.73 -31.41 -9.11
N CYS A 147 -30.85 -30.30 -9.83
CA CYS A 147 -30.80 -28.94 -9.31
C CYS A 147 -31.94 -28.11 -9.94
N HIS A 148 -32.59 -27.22 -9.18
CA HIS A 148 -33.46 -26.19 -9.77
C HIS A 148 -32.60 -25.22 -10.59
N HIS A 149 -33.08 -24.82 -11.77
CA HIS A 149 -32.33 -23.92 -12.64
C HIS A 149 -33.06 -22.60 -12.85
N CYS A 150 -32.48 -21.53 -12.30
CA CYS A 150 -32.92 -20.15 -12.44
C CYS A 150 -31.81 -19.32 -13.13
N PRO A 151 -31.56 -19.50 -14.46
CA PRO A 151 -30.44 -18.84 -15.16
C PRO A 151 -30.56 -17.31 -15.22
N LYS A 152 -31.73 -16.75 -14.89
CA LYS A 152 -31.93 -15.32 -14.66
C LYS A 152 -32.19 -15.09 -13.18
N LYS A 153 -31.41 -14.20 -12.56
CA LYS A 153 -31.60 -13.72 -11.19
C LYS A 153 -33.01 -13.15 -11.02
N PHE A 154 -33.84 -13.82 -10.23
CA PHE A 154 -35.23 -13.45 -10.02
C PHE A 154 -35.35 -12.64 -8.73
N CYS A 155 -35.76 -11.37 -8.83
CA CYS A 155 -35.92 -10.46 -7.69
C CYS A 155 -37.42 -10.18 -7.42
N ARG A 156 -37.82 -10.14 -6.15
CA ARG A 156 -39.15 -9.74 -5.69
C ARG A 156 -39.07 -9.02 -4.35
N ASN A 157 -40.00 -8.10 -4.10
CA ASN A 157 -40.15 -7.45 -2.79
C ASN A 157 -40.38 -8.50 -1.68
N SER A 158 -39.70 -8.35 -0.54
CA SER A 158 -39.57 -9.37 0.52
C SER A 158 -40.86 -9.81 1.22
N THR A 159 -42.00 -9.21 0.88
CA THR A 159 -43.34 -9.58 1.36
C THR A 159 -43.97 -10.77 0.62
N TYR A 160 -43.40 -11.20 -0.51
CA TYR A 160 -43.88 -12.34 -1.29
C TYR A 160 -42.88 -13.49 -1.28
N LEU A 161 -43.34 -14.69 -0.90
CA LEU A 161 -42.59 -15.93 -1.11
C LEU A 161 -42.18 -16.07 -2.58
N ILE A 162 -40.92 -16.44 -2.80
CA ILE A 162 -40.39 -16.74 -4.13
C ILE A 162 -41.10 -17.98 -4.66
N ASP A 163 -41.61 -17.90 -5.89
CA ASP A 163 -42.37 -18.98 -6.51
C ASP A 163 -41.42 -19.93 -7.27
N PHE A 164 -40.84 -20.89 -6.53
CA PHE A 164 -39.87 -21.84 -7.05
C PHE A 164 -40.40 -22.74 -8.18
N ASN A 165 -41.73 -22.79 -8.41
CA ASN A 165 -42.33 -23.46 -9.57
C ASN A 165 -41.86 -22.87 -10.91
N GLN A 166 -41.31 -21.65 -10.92
CA GLN A 166 -40.79 -20.98 -12.11
C GLN A 166 -39.37 -21.45 -12.51
N CYS A 167 -38.68 -22.22 -11.64
CA CYS A 167 -37.35 -22.76 -11.93
C CYS A 167 -37.42 -24.29 -12.13
N PRO A 168 -37.34 -24.80 -13.37
CA PRO A 168 -37.44 -26.24 -13.62
C PRO A 168 -36.27 -27.01 -12.99
N ILE A 169 -36.57 -28.20 -12.47
CA ILE A 169 -35.56 -29.13 -11.97
C ILE A 169 -34.88 -29.82 -13.16
N ILE A 170 -33.61 -29.51 -13.40
CA ILE A 170 -32.80 -30.13 -14.46
C ILE A 170 -31.90 -31.24 -13.90
N LYS A 171 -31.45 -32.16 -14.77
CA LYS A 171 -30.41 -33.15 -14.44
C LYS A 171 -29.03 -32.52 -14.59
N CYS A 172 -28.16 -32.65 -13.59
CA CYS A 172 -26.79 -32.14 -13.64
C CYS A 172 -25.84 -33.10 -14.40
N THR A 173 -25.98 -33.23 -15.72
CA THR A 173 -25.09 -34.08 -16.54
C THR A 173 -23.63 -33.60 -16.47
N LYS A 174 -22.72 -34.46 -16.01
CA LYS A 174 -21.28 -34.23 -15.78
C LYS A 174 -20.91 -33.16 -14.73
N ARG A 175 -21.88 -32.49 -14.09
CA ARG A 175 -21.66 -31.42 -13.10
C ARG A 175 -21.82 -31.98 -11.68
N LYS A 176 -20.86 -31.70 -10.77
CA LYS A 176 -20.85 -32.29 -9.41
C LYS A 176 -21.57 -31.48 -8.34
N THR A 177 -21.79 -30.18 -8.56
CA THR A 177 -22.29 -29.22 -7.56
C THR A 177 -23.43 -28.38 -8.11
N CYS A 178 -24.44 -28.14 -7.27
CA CYS A 178 -25.53 -27.19 -7.47
C CYS A 178 -25.16 -25.90 -6.74
N ILE A 179 -25.06 -24.78 -7.45
CA ILE A 179 -24.86 -23.44 -6.87
C ILE A 179 -26.21 -22.78 -6.69
N MET A 180 -26.37 -22.09 -5.58
CA MET A 180 -27.53 -21.24 -5.28
C MET A 180 -27.03 -19.94 -4.67
N SER A 181 -27.57 -18.80 -5.05
CA SER A 181 -27.29 -17.53 -4.38
C SER A 181 -28.58 -16.81 -3.99
N SER A 182 -28.61 -16.32 -2.76
CA SER A 182 -29.61 -15.39 -2.25
C SER A 182 -28.94 -14.07 -1.91
N LEU A 183 -29.48 -12.98 -2.45
CA LEU A 183 -29.19 -11.62 -2.00
C LEU A 183 -30.44 -11.08 -1.30
N THR A 184 -30.30 -10.69 -0.04
CA THR A 184 -31.35 -10.10 0.78
C THR A 184 -31.00 -8.65 1.08
N ASN A 185 -31.98 -7.76 0.93
CA ASN A 185 -31.89 -6.31 1.14
C ASN A 185 -30.96 -5.57 0.16
N ASN A 186 -31.41 -5.43 -1.10
CA ASN A 186 -31.16 -4.15 -1.77
C ASN A 186 -31.99 -3.07 -1.06
N ILE A 187 -31.35 -2.24 -0.23
CA ILE A 187 -32.03 -1.30 0.68
C ILE A 187 -32.79 -0.18 -0.09
N LEU A 188 -32.50 0.02 -1.38
CA LEU A 188 -33.24 0.94 -2.25
C LEU A 188 -34.55 0.35 -2.82
N THR A 189 -34.71 -0.98 -2.85
CA THR A 189 -35.89 -1.64 -3.46
C THR A 189 -36.62 -2.64 -2.55
N ASN A 190 -36.02 -3.01 -1.41
CA ASN A 190 -36.51 -4.02 -0.48
C ASN A 190 -36.72 -5.41 -1.13
N GLU A 191 -35.94 -5.71 -2.16
CA GLU A 191 -36.03 -6.97 -2.90
C GLU A 191 -35.13 -8.07 -2.31
N GLN A 192 -35.66 -9.29 -2.31
CA GLN A 192 -34.89 -10.53 -2.23
C GLN A 192 -34.69 -11.05 -3.65
N CYS A 193 -33.46 -11.42 -3.98
CA CYS A 193 -33.10 -11.99 -5.27
C CYS A 193 -32.57 -13.42 -5.12
N PHE A 194 -33.00 -14.31 -6.00
CA PHE A 194 -32.57 -15.72 -6.05
C PHE A 194 -32.03 -16.11 -7.43
N HIS A 195 -31.01 -16.96 -7.46
CA HIS A 195 -30.44 -17.62 -8.64
C HIS A 195 -29.95 -19.03 -8.25
N SER A 196 -30.01 -19.99 -9.18
CA SER A 196 -29.46 -21.32 -8.99
C SER A 196 -29.17 -22.06 -10.30
N GLU A 197 -28.13 -22.91 -10.30
CA GLU A 197 -27.77 -23.76 -11.43
C GLU A 197 -26.80 -24.90 -11.05
N CYS A 198 -26.75 -25.95 -11.87
CA CYS A 198 -25.62 -26.90 -11.83
C CYS A 198 -24.36 -26.18 -12.35
N SER A 199 -23.25 -26.14 -11.62
CA SER A 199 -22.00 -25.49 -12.10
C SER A 199 -21.00 -26.47 -12.73
N SER A 200 -20.24 -26.01 -13.73
CA SER A 200 -19.02 -26.67 -14.23
C SER A 200 -17.81 -25.75 -14.09
N LYS A 201 -17.36 -25.55 -12.85
CA LYS A 201 -16.03 -25.06 -12.40
C LYS A 201 -15.50 -23.69 -12.89
N ASP A 202 -16.03 -23.11 -13.97
CA ASP A 202 -15.41 -21.98 -14.69
C ASP A 202 -16.24 -20.67 -14.63
N SER A 203 -16.89 -20.37 -13.51
CA SER A 203 -17.73 -19.18 -13.33
C SER A 203 -17.23 -18.27 -12.20
N SER A 204 -16.25 -17.43 -12.55
CA SER A 204 -15.99 -16.04 -12.08
C SER A 204 -15.91 -15.70 -10.57
N ASP A 205 -14.83 -14.96 -10.27
CA ASP A 205 -14.62 -13.99 -9.17
C ASP A 205 -14.25 -14.52 -7.76
N GLU A 206 -13.19 -13.91 -7.19
CA GLU A 206 -12.69 -14.01 -5.80
C GLU A 206 -12.45 -15.41 -5.17
N SER A 207 -11.40 -16.14 -5.60
CA SER A 207 -10.49 -16.90 -4.69
C SER A 207 -9.48 -17.80 -5.45
N ASN A 208 -8.26 -17.95 -4.93
CA ASN A 208 -7.25 -18.90 -5.43
C ASN A 208 -7.44 -20.32 -4.84
N ASP A 209 -8.69 -20.79 -4.69
CA ASP A 209 -9.04 -22.12 -4.14
C ASP A 209 -8.74 -23.24 -5.16
N LYS A 210 -7.46 -23.60 -5.34
CA LYS A 210 -7.06 -24.76 -6.16
C LYS A 210 -7.40 -26.09 -5.46
N ASP A 211 -8.48 -26.71 -5.95
CA ASP A 211 -8.78 -28.14 -5.89
C ASP A 211 -8.79 -28.85 -4.52
N ASP A 212 -9.97 -28.82 -3.87
CA ASP A 212 -10.76 -30.07 -3.73
C ASP A 212 -12.25 -29.83 -3.41
N GLU A 213 -12.64 -28.65 -2.93
CA GLU A 213 -13.84 -28.52 -2.11
C GLU A 213 -15.15 -28.28 -2.89
N GLN A 214 -16.07 -29.25 -2.82
CA GLN A 214 -17.30 -29.26 -3.65
C GLN A 214 -18.57 -28.86 -2.90
N SER A 215 -18.51 -28.74 -1.57
CA SER A 215 -19.65 -28.41 -0.71
C SER A 215 -19.26 -27.32 0.29
N LYS A 216 -19.67 -26.07 0.05
CA LYS A 216 -19.40 -24.91 0.92
C LYS A 216 -20.62 -24.00 1.02
N ILE A 217 -20.85 -23.39 2.18
CA ILE A 217 -21.79 -22.27 2.34
C ILE A 217 -20.95 -21.01 2.57
N VAL A 218 -21.13 -19.98 1.74
CA VAL A 218 -20.56 -18.64 1.97
C VAL A 218 -21.64 -17.74 2.56
N LEU A 219 -21.32 -17.08 3.66
CA LEU A 219 -22.20 -16.23 4.46
C LEU A 219 -21.62 -14.83 4.56
N ASN A 220 -22.46 -13.81 4.38
CA ASN A 220 -22.20 -12.44 4.78
C ASN A 220 -23.30 -11.99 5.75
N ILE A 221 -22.90 -11.62 6.98
CA ILE A 221 -23.79 -11.45 8.14
C ILE A 221 -23.50 -10.14 8.86
N ILE A 222 -24.53 -9.31 9.04
CA ILE A 222 -24.49 -8.13 9.93
C ILE A 222 -25.06 -8.44 11.31
N ILE A 223 -24.36 -7.95 12.35
CA ILE A 223 -24.79 -7.89 13.74
C ILE A 223 -24.83 -6.41 14.18
N PHE A 224 -26.00 -5.89 14.57
CA PHE A 224 -26.14 -4.51 15.05
C PHE A 224 -25.83 -4.40 16.55
N LEU A 225 -24.81 -3.61 16.91
CA LEU A 225 -24.23 -3.58 18.25
C LEU A 225 -25.02 -2.73 19.26
N ALA A 226 -25.79 -1.76 18.78
CA ALA A 226 -26.76 -0.96 19.54
C ALA A 226 -28.11 -1.67 19.79
N GLN A 227 -28.27 -2.91 19.31
CA GLN A 227 -29.52 -3.66 19.35
C GLN A 227 -29.33 -4.98 20.11
N ASN A 228 -30.35 -5.86 20.12
CA ASN A 228 -30.18 -7.19 20.72
C ASN A 228 -29.18 -8.01 19.87
N ARG A 229 -27.98 -8.20 20.40
CA ARG A 229 -26.83 -8.88 19.77
C ARG A 229 -27.08 -10.35 19.42
N SER A 230 -28.15 -10.96 19.92
CA SER A 230 -28.61 -12.29 19.48
C SER A 230 -29.39 -12.27 18.16
N LYS A 231 -29.62 -11.09 17.55
CA LYS A 231 -30.30 -10.93 16.26
C LYS A 231 -29.31 -10.46 15.20
N PHE A 232 -29.21 -11.23 14.12
CA PHE A 232 -28.37 -10.95 12.97
C PHE A 232 -29.18 -10.92 11.67
N SER A 233 -28.63 -10.23 10.67
CA SER A 233 -29.17 -10.14 9.31
C SER A 233 -28.19 -10.80 8.34
N ILE A 234 -28.68 -11.73 7.52
CA ILE A 234 -27.89 -12.31 6.41
C ILE A 234 -28.18 -11.48 5.17
N LEU A 235 -27.14 -11.02 4.49
CA LEU A 235 -27.24 -10.13 3.32
C LEU A 235 -26.96 -10.88 2.02
N LYS A 236 -25.93 -11.74 2.04
CA LYS A 236 -25.64 -12.69 0.96
C LYS A 236 -25.46 -14.08 1.56
N MET A 237 -26.05 -15.07 0.89
CA MET A 237 -25.78 -16.49 1.14
C MET A 237 -25.59 -17.19 -0.19
N ASP A 238 -24.39 -17.72 -0.44
CA ASP A 238 -24.09 -18.56 -1.58
C ASP A 238 -23.90 -20.00 -1.11
N ILE A 239 -24.70 -20.93 -1.63
CA ILE A 239 -24.69 -22.35 -1.26
C ILE A 239 -24.14 -23.14 -2.43
N PHE A 240 -23.06 -23.87 -2.18
CA PHE A 240 -22.48 -24.86 -3.08
C PHE A 240 -22.82 -26.22 -2.46
N CYS A 241 -23.78 -26.94 -3.04
CA CYS A 241 -24.30 -28.18 -2.45
C CYS A 241 -24.25 -29.38 -3.39
N THR A 242 -24.08 -30.55 -2.79
CA THR A 242 -23.94 -31.86 -3.43
C THR A 242 -24.95 -32.89 -2.91
N ALA A 243 -25.78 -32.54 -1.92
CA ALA A 243 -26.92 -33.33 -1.49
C ALA A 243 -28.10 -33.23 -2.48
N ASP A 244 -28.80 -34.34 -2.72
CA ASP A 244 -30.05 -34.32 -3.49
C ASP A 244 -31.12 -33.48 -2.78
N ASN A 245 -31.86 -32.68 -3.55
CA ASN A 245 -32.87 -31.73 -3.07
C ASN A 245 -32.33 -30.64 -2.09
N CYS A 246 -31.04 -30.29 -2.17
CA CYS A 246 -30.52 -29.09 -1.51
C CYS A 246 -31.12 -27.80 -2.08
N SER A 247 -31.51 -27.79 -3.37
CA SER A 247 -32.10 -26.62 -4.05
C SER A 247 -33.59 -26.36 -3.79
N ARG A 248 -34.13 -26.88 -2.68
CA ARG A 248 -35.51 -26.63 -2.25
C ARG A 248 -35.73 -25.19 -1.77
N SER A 249 -36.99 -24.75 -1.84
CA SER A 249 -37.40 -23.38 -1.50
C SER A 249 -37.05 -22.93 -0.08
N THR A 250 -37.02 -23.85 0.87
CA THR A 250 -36.83 -23.58 2.30
C THR A 250 -35.37 -23.49 2.74
N ILE A 251 -34.40 -23.88 1.91
CA ILE A 251 -33.01 -24.12 2.37
C ILE A 251 -32.35 -22.90 3.02
N PHE A 252 -32.59 -21.68 2.50
CA PHE A 252 -32.05 -20.44 3.07
C PHE A 252 -32.64 -20.12 4.46
N GLN A 253 -33.92 -20.45 4.68
CA GLN A 253 -34.55 -20.30 5.99
C GLN A 253 -34.05 -21.37 6.96
N GLU A 254 -33.94 -22.63 6.52
CA GLU A 254 -33.40 -23.71 7.33
C GLU A 254 -31.95 -23.42 7.78
N ILE A 255 -31.09 -22.93 6.88
CA ILE A 255 -29.72 -22.51 7.24
C ILE A 255 -29.77 -21.37 8.28
N LYS A 256 -30.62 -20.36 8.09
CA LYS A 256 -30.79 -19.25 9.04
C LYS A 256 -31.26 -19.73 10.42
N GLU A 257 -32.08 -20.77 10.49
CA GLU A 257 -32.55 -21.40 11.73
C GLU A 257 -31.52 -22.35 12.37
N GLN A 258 -30.45 -22.72 11.65
CA GLN A 258 -29.34 -23.55 12.17
C GLN A 258 -28.07 -22.77 12.52
N ILE A 259 -27.93 -21.50 12.11
CA ILE A 259 -26.79 -20.64 12.45
C ILE A 259 -26.87 -20.22 13.92
N SER A 260 -25.79 -20.46 14.68
CA SER A 260 -25.56 -19.85 15.99
C SER A 260 -24.25 -19.05 16.00
N ILE A 261 -24.25 -17.95 16.75
CA ILE A 261 -23.13 -17.01 16.89
C ILE A 261 -22.87 -16.81 18.40
N PRO A 262 -21.64 -17.00 18.90
CA PRO A 262 -21.28 -16.70 20.29
C PRO A 262 -21.52 -15.21 20.60
N THR A 263 -22.29 -14.93 21.66
CA THR A 263 -22.58 -13.56 22.10
C THR A 263 -21.69 -13.08 23.24
N SER A 264 -20.90 -13.98 23.84
CA SER A 264 -19.83 -13.71 24.81
C SER A 264 -18.84 -12.68 24.27
N ASP A 265 -18.36 -12.93 23.06
CA ASP A 265 -17.28 -12.20 22.40
C ASP A 265 -17.71 -10.78 22.03
N LEU A 266 -19.03 -10.56 21.94
CA LEU A 266 -19.67 -9.28 21.67
C LEU A 266 -19.92 -8.45 22.94
N ALA A 267 -19.63 -8.95 24.14
CA ALA A 267 -19.87 -8.23 25.40
C ALA A 267 -18.96 -7.00 25.57
N ILE A 268 -17.79 -7.02 24.93
CA ILE A 268 -16.73 -5.98 24.95
C ILE A 268 -17.25 -4.63 24.40
N PHE A 269 -18.22 -4.68 23.48
CA PHE A 269 -18.77 -3.49 22.83
C PHE A 269 -19.74 -2.71 23.75
N PRO A 270 -19.64 -1.38 23.88
CA PRO A 270 -20.63 -0.56 24.58
C PRO A 270 -22.06 -0.83 24.14
N SER A 271 -22.97 -1.09 25.08
CA SER A 271 -24.42 -1.28 24.80
C SER A 271 -25.17 0.03 24.56
N VAL A 272 -24.52 1.16 24.83
CA VAL A 272 -24.99 2.52 24.59
C VAL A 272 -23.85 3.27 23.89
N ARG A 273 -24.19 4.08 22.87
CA ARG A 273 -23.20 4.86 22.10
C ARG A 273 -22.50 5.89 23.01
N PRO A 274 -21.16 6.02 22.97
CA PRO A 274 -20.45 7.07 23.73
C PRO A 274 -20.87 8.47 23.30
N THR A 275 -21.29 9.30 24.26
CA THR A 275 -21.59 10.73 24.01
C THR A 275 -20.31 11.56 24.14
N THR A 276 -19.95 12.30 23.09
CA THR A 276 -18.79 13.19 23.07
C THR A 276 -18.92 14.32 24.08
N LEU A 277 -17.99 14.41 25.03
CA LEU A 277 -17.94 15.49 26.02
C LEU A 277 -16.83 16.49 25.66
N SER A 278 -17.20 17.71 25.28
CA SER A 278 -16.24 18.81 25.17
C SER A 278 -15.69 19.18 26.55
N SER A 279 -14.40 19.49 26.65
CA SER A 279 -13.82 20.09 27.85
C SER A 279 -12.86 21.23 27.51
N THR A 280 -13.02 22.33 28.25
CA THR A 280 -12.09 23.46 28.33
C THR A 280 -11.99 23.85 29.80
N LEU A 281 -10.84 24.41 30.20
CA LEU A 281 -10.44 24.56 31.59
C LEU A 281 -11.38 25.42 32.45
N THR A 282 -11.43 25.11 33.74
CA THR A 282 -11.53 26.14 34.79
C THR A 282 -10.71 25.76 36.02
N THR A 283 -10.02 26.73 36.59
CA THR A 283 -9.27 26.65 37.87
C THR A 283 -10.07 27.34 39.00
N THR A 284 -9.47 27.40 40.20
CA THR A 284 -9.96 27.99 41.47
C THR A 284 -11.04 27.18 42.22
N THR A 285 -11.12 27.13 43.57
CA THR A 285 -10.19 27.01 44.73
C THR A 285 -10.98 27.44 45.98
N TYR A 286 -11.13 26.55 46.96
CA TYR A 286 -11.38 26.80 48.40
C TYR A 286 -10.83 25.54 49.12
N GLU A 287 -9.93 25.60 50.11
CA GLU A 287 -10.05 26.15 51.49
C GLU A 287 -11.02 25.31 52.38
N GLU A 288 -10.67 24.91 53.61
CA GLU A 288 -9.48 25.21 54.43
C GLU A 288 -9.25 24.21 55.61
N THR A 289 -8.03 24.21 56.18
CA THR A 289 -7.61 23.69 57.52
C THR A 289 -7.56 22.14 57.76
N THR A 290 -6.72 21.58 58.64
CA THR A 290 -5.75 22.19 59.62
C THR A 290 -4.45 21.37 59.73
N GLU A 291 -3.31 22.05 59.59
CA GLU A 291 -2.00 21.97 60.29
C GLU A 291 -1.41 20.68 60.91
N ILE A 292 -0.09 20.50 61.12
CA ILE A 292 1.20 21.04 60.59
C ILE A 292 2.28 20.03 61.02
N LEU A 293 3.19 19.61 60.13
CA LEU A 293 4.67 19.66 60.35
C LEU A 293 5.43 19.39 59.04
N THR A 294 6.61 19.99 58.90
CA THR A 294 7.41 20.00 57.66
C THR A 294 8.43 18.86 57.57
N THR A 295 8.41 18.12 56.45
CA THR A 295 9.62 17.51 55.86
C THR A 295 9.58 17.65 54.35
N THR A 296 10.59 18.30 53.77
CA THR A 296 10.75 18.41 52.31
C THR A 296 11.32 17.10 51.75
N THR A 297 10.51 16.36 50.99
CA THR A 297 10.96 15.24 50.16
C THR A 297 10.76 15.57 48.69
N THR A 298 11.85 15.68 47.93
CA THR A 298 11.81 15.78 46.47
C THR A 298 11.19 14.53 45.86
N THR A 299 10.10 14.69 45.11
CA THR A 299 9.50 13.60 44.34
C THR A 299 10.45 13.19 43.20
N ILE A 300 10.92 11.95 43.25
CA ILE A 300 11.72 11.32 42.19
C ILE A 300 10.82 11.11 40.95
N SER A 301 11.41 11.20 39.76
CA SER A 301 10.72 10.91 38.49
C SER A 301 10.65 9.40 38.25
N ASN A 302 9.46 8.87 38.01
CA ASN A 302 9.23 7.44 37.68
C ASN A 302 9.22 7.17 36.15
N ASN A 303 9.79 8.08 35.35
CA ASN A 303 9.87 7.94 33.89
C ASN A 303 11.21 7.29 33.48
N LEU A 304 11.19 6.02 33.08
CA LEU A 304 12.35 5.35 32.49
C LEU A 304 12.72 6.04 31.18
N GLU A 305 13.98 6.43 31.02
CA GLU A 305 14.50 7.05 29.80
C GLU A 305 15.41 6.06 29.05
N CYS A 306 15.18 5.88 27.75
CA CYS A 306 15.96 4.98 26.89
C CYS A 306 16.46 5.73 25.64
N TYR A 307 17.64 5.37 25.14
CA TYR A 307 18.11 5.83 23.83
C TYR A 307 17.27 5.28 22.67
N LYS A 308 17.13 6.08 21.61
CA LYS A 308 16.35 5.76 20.41
C LYS A 308 17.17 6.03 19.14
N CYS A 309 17.64 4.98 18.46
CA CYS A 309 18.31 5.09 17.16
C CYS A 309 18.48 3.73 16.47
N LEU A 310 18.47 3.76 15.13
CA LEU A 310 18.81 2.63 14.27
C LEU A 310 20.14 2.92 13.55
N CYS A 311 21.09 1.99 13.66
CA CYS A 311 22.42 2.11 13.08
C CYS A 311 22.70 0.92 12.14
N MET A 312 23.01 1.21 10.87
CA MET A 312 23.29 0.22 9.83
C MET A 312 24.81 0.05 9.64
N ASN A 313 25.27 -1.20 9.46
CA ASN A 313 26.61 -1.56 9.00
C ASN A 313 27.81 -0.80 9.66
N ASN A 314 27.75 -0.48 10.96
CA ASN A 314 28.79 0.31 11.63
C ASN A 314 29.03 -0.09 13.09
N ASN A 315 30.30 -0.22 13.48
CA ASN A 315 30.73 -0.60 14.84
C ASN A 315 30.53 0.50 15.91
N THR A 316 29.99 1.68 15.53
CA THR A 316 29.72 2.80 16.44
C THR A 316 28.40 3.49 16.09
N CYS A 317 27.54 3.71 17.07
CA CYS A 317 26.23 4.31 16.87
C CYS A 317 26.14 5.69 17.52
N SER A 318 26.01 6.75 16.71
CA SER A 318 25.99 8.15 17.19
C SER A 318 24.60 8.59 17.67
N CYS A 319 24.03 7.85 18.62
CA CYS A 319 22.72 8.14 19.20
C CYS A 319 22.71 9.48 19.96
N LYS A 320 21.64 10.27 19.81
CA LYS A 320 21.42 11.53 20.53
C LYS A 320 19.99 11.76 20.99
N GLU A 321 19.06 10.92 20.55
CA GLU A 321 17.65 11.02 20.89
C GLU A 321 17.32 10.01 21.99
N THR A 322 16.51 10.45 22.95
CA THR A 322 16.02 9.63 24.07
C THR A 322 14.50 9.73 24.16
N GLU A 323 13.89 8.70 24.73
CA GLU A 323 12.43 8.55 24.86
C GLU A 323 12.09 8.15 26.29
N GLN A 324 11.16 8.88 26.91
CA GLN A 324 10.73 8.66 28.30
C GLN A 324 9.40 7.91 28.36
N ASN A 325 9.37 6.81 29.12
CA ASN A 325 8.23 5.90 29.27
C ASN A 325 8.00 5.51 30.74
N SER A 326 6.90 4.80 31.03
CA SER A 326 6.63 4.32 32.39
C SER A 326 7.59 3.19 32.79
N PHE A 327 8.26 3.36 33.92
CA PHE A 327 9.11 2.34 34.55
C PHE A 327 8.35 1.05 34.90
N GLU A 328 7.03 1.12 35.10
CA GLU A 328 6.19 -0.03 35.50
C GLU A 328 5.87 -1.00 34.35
N THR A 329 6.06 -0.61 33.08
CA THR A 329 5.62 -1.41 31.92
C THR A 329 6.62 -1.47 30.76
N THR A 330 7.76 -0.77 30.84
CA THR A 330 8.75 -0.73 29.75
C THR A 330 10.16 -0.95 30.27
N HIS A 331 11.03 -1.48 29.40
CA HIS A 331 12.45 -1.65 29.65
C HIS A 331 13.24 -1.26 28.39
N CYS A 332 14.48 -0.79 28.57
CA CYS A 332 15.33 -0.42 27.44
C CYS A 332 15.98 -1.67 26.84
N ILE A 333 16.22 -1.65 25.53
CA ILE A 333 16.90 -2.72 24.80
C ILE A 333 17.94 -2.19 23.81
N ILE A 334 18.97 -3.01 23.59
CA ILE A 334 19.85 -3.00 22.42
C ILE A 334 19.53 -4.28 21.64
N VAL A 335 19.29 -4.16 20.33
CA VAL A 335 19.06 -5.31 19.43
C VAL A 335 20.16 -5.32 18.37
N GLU A 336 20.92 -6.40 18.29
CA GLU A 336 21.87 -6.66 17.21
C GLU A 336 21.32 -7.76 16.31
N SER A 337 21.14 -7.46 15.02
CA SER A 337 20.74 -8.44 14.00
C SER A 337 21.94 -8.82 13.16
N PHE A 338 22.14 -10.12 12.92
CA PHE A 338 23.33 -10.64 12.26
C PHE A 338 23.03 -11.22 10.87
N VAL A 339 23.99 -11.10 9.96
CA VAL A 339 24.03 -11.78 8.66
C VAL A 339 25.48 -12.21 8.43
N ASN A 340 25.71 -13.49 8.13
CA ASN A 340 27.06 -14.06 7.93
C ASN A 340 28.06 -13.77 9.09
N GLU A 341 27.59 -13.84 10.33
CA GLU A 341 28.31 -13.46 11.56
C GLU A 341 28.71 -11.97 11.69
N GLU A 342 28.34 -11.10 10.74
CA GLU A 342 28.49 -9.65 10.84
C GLU A 342 27.18 -8.96 11.27
N ILE A 343 27.28 -7.77 11.89
CA ILE A 343 26.11 -7.01 12.36
C ILE A 343 25.52 -6.23 11.18
N PHE A 344 24.30 -6.60 10.78
CA PHE A 344 23.52 -5.94 9.74
C PHE A 344 22.91 -4.62 10.25
N TYR A 345 22.32 -4.64 11.44
CA TYR A 345 21.93 -3.42 12.15
C TYR A 345 21.98 -3.58 13.67
N THR A 346 22.20 -2.45 14.34
CA THR A 346 22.00 -2.29 15.78
C THR A 346 20.85 -1.30 16.02
N ASN A 347 19.87 -1.67 16.82
CA ASN A 347 18.70 -0.84 17.16
C ASN A 347 18.64 -0.61 18.67
N LEU A 348 18.68 0.65 19.09
CA LEU A 348 18.49 1.10 20.47
C LEU A 348 17.08 1.63 20.60
N THR A 349 16.29 1.04 21.50
CA THR A 349 14.89 1.43 21.73
C THR A 349 14.43 0.98 23.12
N HIS A 350 13.19 1.29 23.48
CA HIS A 350 12.47 0.61 24.56
C HIS A 350 11.58 -0.51 23.99
N ILE A 351 11.11 -1.41 24.85
CA ILE A 351 10.05 -2.40 24.58
C ILE A 351 9.10 -2.49 25.78
N ASN A 352 7.83 -2.85 25.55
CA ASN A 352 6.85 -3.06 26.61
C ASN A 352 6.93 -4.52 27.12
N GLN A 353 6.89 -4.73 28.44
CA GLN A 353 7.07 -6.06 29.05
C GLN A 353 6.04 -7.11 28.57
N ASN A 354 4.87 -6.68 28.07
CA ASN A 354 3.81 -7.55 27.53
C ASN A 354 3.83 -7.69 26.00
N SER A 355 4.84 -7.14 25.31
CA SER A 355 4.91 -7.10 23.84
C SER A 355 5.83 -8.16 23.21
N SER A 356 6.67 -8.82 24.01
CA SER A 356 7.41 -10.01 23.60
C SER A 356 6.53 -11.27 23.69
N GLN A 357 6.71 -12.22 22.77
CA GLN A 357 6.07 -13.56 22.84
C GLN A 357 6.60 -14.43 24.00
N ILE A 358 7.51 -13.87 24.80
CA ILE A 358 8.36 -14.52 25.80
C ILE A 358 8.30 -13.66 27.05
N TYR A 359 7.94 -14.25 28.18
CA TYR A 359 7.86 -13.53 29.45
C TYR A 359 9.24 -13.35 30.09
N ILE A 360 9.64 -12.09 30.32
CA ILE A 360 10.92 -11.74 30.95
C ILE A 360 10.75 -11.68 32.46
N GLN A 361 11.42 -12.58 33.18
CA GLN A 361 11.29 -12.72 34.64
C GLN A 361 12.17 -11.75 35.45
N GLN A 362 13.37 -11.42 34.94
CA GLN A 362 14.42 -10.71 35.67
C GLN A 362 15.24 -9.82 34.73
N PHE A 363 15.95 -8.84 35.31
CA PHE A 363 16.82 -7.90 34.61
C PHE A 363 18.22 -7.83 35.27
N PRO A 364 19.28 -7.50 34.51
CA PRO A 364 19.29 -7.46 33.04
C PRO A 364 19.31 -8.88 32.44
N TYR A 365 18.91 -9.00 31.17
CA TYR A 365 18.89 -10.27 30.43
C TYR A 365 19.52 -10.14 29.04
N ILE A 366 19.97 -11.28 28.50
CA ILE A 366 20.36 -11.45 27.10
C ILE A 366 19.45 -12.51 26.49
N LEU A 367 18.70 -12.17 25.44
CA LEU A 367 17.90 -13.10 24.65
C LEU A 367 18.57 -13.27 23.29
N ILE A 368 19.07 -14.47 23.01
CA ILE A 368 19.81 -14.81 21.79
C ILE A 368 19.03 -15.86 20.98
N GLN A 369 19.05 -15.73 19.65
CA GLN A 369 18.64 -16.79 18.72
C GLN A 369 19.82 -17.22 17.84
N GLN A 370 20.00 -18.53 17.73
CA GLN A 370 21.09 -19.18 17.03
C GLN A 370 20.52 -20.22 16.04
N SER A 371 20.92 -20.14 14.78
CA SER A 371 20.65 -21.15 13.76
C SER A 371 21.85 -22.07 13.57
N ILE A 372 21.65 -23.38 13.73
CA ILE A 372 22.67 -24.41 13.52
C ILE A 372 22.32 -25.23 12.28
N ILE A 373 23.21 -25.21 11.29
CA ILE A 373 23.02 -25.79 9.95
C ILE A 373 24.09 -26.86 9.69
N TYR A 374 23.72 -27.99 9.09
CA TYR A 374 24.67 -28.99 8.64
C TYR A 374 25.24 -28.62 7.26
N ASN A 375 26.49 -28.20 7.20
CA ASN A 375 27.14 -27.91 5.93
C ASN A 375 27.56 -29.24 5.26
N LYS A 376 26.80 -29.64 4.23
CA LYS A 376 27.04 -30.87 3.45
C LYS A 376 28.42 -30.89 2.78
N THR A 377 28.94 -29.74 2.36
CA THR A 377 30.24 -29.60 1.66
C THR A 377 31.45 -29.73 2.59
N LEU A 378 31.35 -29.20 3.81
CA LEU A 378 32.38 -29.33 4.86
C LEU A 378 32.18 -30.56 5.76
N ASN A 379 31.04 -31.25 5.63
CA ASN A 379 30.61 -32.37 6.47
C ASN A 379 30.66 -32.02 7.98
N ASP A 380 30.21 -30.80 8.34
CA ASP A 380 30.30 -30.26 9.69
C ASP A 380 29.12 -29.32 10.01
N TRP A 381 28.82 -29.15 11.30
CA TRP A 381 27.78 -28.24 11.78
C TRP A 381 28.32 -26.82 12.00
N ILE A 382 27.68 -25.84 11.38
CA ILE A 382 27.97 -24.41 11.49
C ILE A 382 26.86 -23.76 12.32
N SER A 383 27.24 -22.90 13.27
CA SER A 383 26.31 -22.09 14.07
C SER A 383 26.43 -20.62 13.66
N SER A 384 25.39 -20.09 13.03
CA SER A 384 25.23 -18.64 12.78
C SER A 384 24.37 -18.05 13.89
N THR A 385 24.67 -16.83 14.33
CA THR A 385 23.77 -16.07 15.20
C THR A 385 22.76 -15.35 14.32
N ASP A 386 21.50 -15.28 14.74
CA ASP A 386 20.44 -14.60 13.99
C ASP A 386 20.22 -13.19 14.56
N PHE A 387 20.06 -13.12 15.88
CA PHE A 387 19.94 -11.87 16.64
C PHE A 387 20.33 -12.05 18.10
N ILE A 388 20.69 -10.93 18.75
CA ILE A 388 20.82 -10.81 20.20
C ILE A 388 20.07 -9.57 20.68
N TYR A 389 19.27 -9.72 21.73
CA TYR A 389 18.62 -8.64 22.48
C TYR A 389 19.27 -8.55 23.86
N TYR A 390 19.76 -7.37 24.23
CA TYR A 390 20.21 -7.05 25.59
C TYR A 390 19.15 -6.16 26.23
N GLY A 391 18.58 -6.56 27.37
CA GLY A 391 17.44 -5.87 27.99
C GLY A 391 17.63 -5.57 29.46
N CYS A 392 17.27 -4.35 29.86
CA CYS A 392 17.57 -3.80 31.17
C CYS A 392 16.52 -2.73 31.55
N ASN A 393 16.25 -2.57 32.85
CA ASN A 393 15.13 -1.78 33.36
C ASN A 393 15.56 -0.54 34.16
N TRP A 394 16.72 0.04 33.86
CA TRP A 394 17.19 1.29 34.47
C TRP A 394 17.52 2.35 33.41
N HIS A 395 17.56 3.63 33.83
CA HIS A 395 17.70 4.75 32.90
C HIS A 395 18.96 4.65 32.04
N LEU A 396 18.80 4.91 30.74
CA LEU A 396 19.85 4.94 29.71
C LEU A 396 20.70 3.66 29.66
N CYS A 397 20.18 2.53 30.16
CA CYS A 397 20.93 1.27 30.20
C CYS A 397 21.19 0.64 28.82
N ASN A 398 20.57 1.18 27.77
CA ASN A 398 20.89 0.89 26.37
C ASN A 398 21.87 1.92 25.76
N ASP A 399 22.85 2.40 26.54
CA ASP A 399 23.83 3.39 26.11
C ASP A 399 24.65 2.92 24.88
N PRO A 400 24.83 3.76 23.84
CA PRO A 400 25.58 3.40 22.63
C PRO A 400 27.03 2.96 22.87
N TYR A 401 27.65 3.34 23.99
CA TYR A 401 28.97 2.88 24.40
C TYR A 401 29.03 1.35 24.53
N LEU A 402 27.94 0.72 25.01
CA LEU A 402 27.89 -0.72 25.26
C LEU A 402 28.06 -1.54 23.98
N ILE A 403 27.62 -1.06 22.83
CA ILE A 403 27.71 -1.75 21.52
C ILE A 403 29.15 -2.20 21.25
N SER A 404 30.15 -1.40 21.63
CA SER A 404 31.57 -1.73 21.43
C SER A 404 32.08 -2.92 22.25
N HIS A 405 31.36 -3.31 23.30
CA HIS A 405 31.66 -4.45 24.18
C HIS A 405 30.71 -5.64 23.96
N LEU A 406 29.59 -5.43 23.28
CA LEU A 406 28.54 -6.43 23.09
C LEU A 406 28.79 -7.41 21.93
N LYS A 407 29.66 -7.03 20.98
CA LYS A 407 29.98 -7.86 19.81
C LYS A 407 30.45 -9.26 20.22
N ASN A 408 29.71 -10.27 19.76
CA ASN A 408 29.94 -11.69 20.03
C ASN A 408 29.95 -12.03 21.54
N SER A 409 29.17 -11.31 22.34
CA SER A 409 29.04 -11.49 23.79
C SER A 409 28.59 -12.89 24.22
N VAL A 410 27.71 -13.53 23.44
CA VAL A 410 27.17 -14.87 23.68
C VAL A 410 27.15 -15.65 22.37
N LYS A 411 27.57 -16.92 22.41
CA LYS A 411 27.35 -17.89 21.33
C LYS A 411 26.83 -19.22 21.89
N ILE A 412 25.77 -19.74 21.29
CA ILE A 412 25.21 -21.06 21.59
C ILE A 412 25.74 -22.06 20.55
N SER A 413 26.12 -23.25 21.02
CA SER A 413 26.35 -24.40 20.15
C SER A 413 25.82 -25.68 20.79
N LEU A 414 25.63 -26.72 19.99
CA LEU A 414 25.31 -28.07 20.47
C LEU A 414 26.48 -29.02 20.19
N ASN A 415 26.58 -30.06 21.01
CA ASN A 415 27.56 -31.11 20.82
C ASN A 415 27.40 -31.79 19.44
N LYS A 416 28.39 -31.60 18.56
CA LYS A 416 28.41 -32.12 17.18
C LYS A 416 28.28 -33.65 17.10
N SER A 417 28.80 -34.39 18.09
CA SER A 417 28.65 -35.85 18.10
C SER A 417 27.22 -36.29 18.43
N TRP A 418 26.53 -35.54 19.30
CA TRP A 418 25.12 -35.77 19.62
C TRP A 418 24.22 -35.44 18.43
N LEU A 419 24.46 -34.31 17.75
CA LEU A 419 23.71 -33.91 16.54
C LEU A 419 23.75 -34.97 15.43
N ASN A 420 24.93 -35.56 15.16
CA ASN A 420 25.07 -36.59 14.13
C ASN A 420 24.27 -37.87 14.44
N ILE A 421 24.18 -38.25 15.71
CA ILE A 421 23.48 -39.47 16.15
C ILE A 421 21.96 -39.22 16.25
N ASN A 422 21.56 -38.15 16.95
CA ASN A 422 20.17 -37.93 17.37
C ASN A 422 19.38 -36.98 16.49
N VAL A 423 20.02 -36.24 15.56
CA VAL A 423 19.31 -35.37 14.60
C VAL A 423 19.47 -35.85 13.15
N LEU A 424 20.69 -36.19 12.71
CA LEU A 424 20.98 -36.50 11.30
C LEU A 424 20.74 -37.98 10.93
N ASN A 425 21.38 -38.90 11.65
CA ASN A 425 21.39 -40.36 11.49
C ASN A 425 21.41 -40.90 10.03
N ASN A 426 22.60 -41.32 9.58
CA ASN A 426 22.88 -41.65 8.18
C ASN A 426 22.36 -43.02 7.70
N GLU A 427 21.71 -43.84 8.54
CA GLU A 427 21.24 -45.17 8.14
C GLU A 427 19.73 -45.38 8.37
N ILE A 428 19.16 -46.28 7.55
CA ILE A 428 17.77 -46.80 7.55
C ILE A 428 16.70 -45.89 6.90
N LEU A 429 15.85 -46.56 6.10
CA LEU A 429 14.96 -45.99 5.07
C LEU A 429 13.47 -45.88 5.48
N LEU A 430 13.18 -46.05 6.78
CA LEU A 430 11.87 -45.79 7.39
C LEU A 430 12.10 -45.04 8.71
N ARG A 431 11.45 -43.90 8.90
CA ARG A 431 11.56 -43.04 10.09
C ARG A 431 10.18 -42.84 10.70
N ASN A 432 10.11 -42.53 12.00
CA ASN A 432 8.85 -42.33 12.71
C ASN A 432 8.77 -40.89 13.25
N CYS A 433 7.58 -40.31 13.19
CA CYS A 433 7.28 -38.96 13.62
C CYS A 433 5.97 -38.97 14.40
N ASN A 434 5.99 -38.60 15.69
CA ASN A 434 4.76 -38.25 16.42
C ASN A 434 4.09 -37.09 15.68
N GLU A 435 2.84 -37.25 15.24
CA GLU A 435 2.19 -36.25 14.37
C GLU A 435 1.14 -35.43 15.13
N CYS A 436 1.45 -34.16 15.37
CA CYS A 436 0.58 -33.13 15.95
C CYS A 436 0.24 -32.03 14.89
N PRO A 437 -0.27 -32.36 13.68
CA PRO A 437 -0.30 -31.40 12.56
C PRO A 437 -1.31 -30.26 12.73
N ASN A 438 -2.31 -30.44 13.60
CA ASN A 438 -3.51 -29.58 13.63
C ASN A 438 -3.42 -28.37 14.59
N ASN A 439 -2.52 -28.39 15.58
CA ASN A 439 -2.21 -27.27 16.50
C ASN A 439 -1.07 -27.66 17.46
N PHE A 440 -0.40 -26.67 18.06
CA PHE A 440 0.43 -26.86 19.25
C PHE A 440 -0.38 -27.51 20.40
N GLN A 441 0.23 -28.46 21.09
CA GLN A 441 -0.26 -29.02 22.35
C GLN A 441 0.38 -28.23 23.49
N CYS A 442 -0.38 -27.37 24.15
CA CYS A 442 0.08 -26.54 25.27
C CYS A 442 -0.44 -27.08 26.61
N ASN A 443 0.41 -27.10 27.64
CA ASN A 443 0.00 -27.37 29.02
C ASN A 443 1.00 -26.74 30.02
N SER A 444 0.70 -26.79 31.31
CA SER A 444 1.71 -26.53 32.37
C SER A 444 2.91 -27.48 32.21
N ILE A 445 4.13 -26.96 32.44
CA ILE A 445 5.41 -27.65 32.22
C ILE A 445 5.42 -29.11 32.72
N ASP A 446 4.94 -29.37 33.94
CA ASP A 446 4.98 -30.69 34.57
C ASP A 446 3.92 -31.70 34.07
N ASN A 447 2.98 -31.28 33.22
CA ASN A 447 1.82 -32.09 32.79
C ASN A 447 1.69 -32.23 31.25
N LEU A 448 2.73 -31.92 30.48
CA LEU A 448 2.68 -32.01 29.02
C LEU A 448 2.64 -33.47 28.53
N ASN A 449 1.44 -33.99 28.26
CA ASN A 449 1.24 -35.35 27.77
C ASN A 449 1.03 -35.36 26.24
N ILE A 450 1.77 -36.23 25.54
CA ILE A 450 1.82 -36.36 24.07
C ILE A 450 1.00 -37.57 23.57
N ASP A 451 0.28 -38.29 24.45
CA ASP A 451 -0.67 -39.38 24.11
C ASP A 451 -1.67 -39.02 22.98
N GLY A 452 -1.91 -37.73 22.74
CA GLY A 452 -2.76 -37.23 21.64
C GLY A 452 -2.11 -37.20 20.25
N CYS A 453 -0.79 -37.36 20.11
CA CYS A 453 -0.07 -37.32 18.83
C CYS A 453 0.44 -38.71 18.43
N PRO A 454 -0.22 -39.42 17.50
CA PRO A 454 0.17 -40.78 17.14
C PRO A 454 1.52 -40.82 16.42
N LEU A 455 2.33 -41.84 16.75
CA LEU A 455 3.57 -42.15 16.05
C LEU A 455 3.27 -42.66 14.63
N GLN A 456 3.53 -41.84 13.62
CA GLN A 456 3.30 -42.17 12.21
C GLN A 456 4.60 -42.32 11.42
N LYS A 457 4.56 -43.05 10.30
CA LYS A 457 5.72 -43.26 9.44
C LYS A 457 5.97 -42.02 8.58
N CYS A 458 7.16 -41.45 8.71
CA CYS A 458 7.60 -40.30 7.93
C CYS A 458 8.70 -40.72 6.95
N ASN A 459 8.53 -40.35 5.68
CA ASN A 459 9.48 -40.65 4.59
C ASN A 459 10.37 -39.44 4.26
N SER A 460 10.36 -38.41 5.11
CA SER A 460 10.99 -37.10 4.92
C SER A 460 11.40 -36.52 6.27
N THR A 461 11.69 -35.23 6.35
CA THR A 461 12.01 -34.53 7.60
C THR A 461 10.80 -34.50 8.54
N CYS A 462 10.98 -34.96 9.78
CA CYS A 462 10.07 -34.74 10.88
C CYS A 462 10.43 -33.39 11.52
N PHE A 463 9.55 -32.40 11.40
CA PHE A 463 9.74 -31.10 12.05
C PHE A 463 9.22 -31.15 13.47
N LEU A 464 10.00 -30.61 14.40
CA LEU A 464 9.64 -30.38 15.78
C LEU A 464 9.73 -28.89 16.12
N SER A 465 8.83 -28.42 16.98
CA SER A 465 8.88 -27.12 17.65
C SER A 465 8.44 -27.27 19.10
N ASN A 466 9.18 -26.68 20.03
CA ASN A 466 8.83 -26.60 21.44
C ASN A 466 9.06 -25.16 21.92
N ILE A 467 8.03 -24.57 22.53
CA ILE A 467 8.04 -23.20 23.03
C ILE A 467 7.80 -23.27 24.54
N TYR A 468 8.68 -22.65 25.31
CA TYR A 468 8.62 -22.57 26.77
C TYR A 468 8.14 -21.17 27.20
N ASN A 469 7.52 -21.11 28.38
CA ASN A 469 7.03 -19.87 29.00
C ASN A 469 6.06 -19.10 28.07
N TYR A 470 5.19 -19.83 27.36
CA TYR A 470 4.24 -19.25 26.42
C TYR A 470 3.07 -18.57 27.16
N GLY A 471 2.92 -17.26 26.93
CA GLY A 471 1.88 -16.44 27.53
C GLY A 471 1.98 -16.24 29.05
N ILE A 472 0.98 -15.56 29.61
CA ILE A 472 0.94 -15.17 31.04
C ILE A 472 0.88 -16.40 31.97
N ASN A 473 0.37 -17.53 31.47
CA ASN A 473 0.24 -18.78 32.23
C ASN A 473 1.57 -19.56 32.36
N ASN A 474 2.63 -19.14 31.66
CA ASN A 474 3.94 -19.81 31.60
C ASN A 474 3.84 -21.29 31.15
N GLU A 475 3.06 -21.53 30.09
CA GLU A 475 2.83 -22.87 29.53
C GLU A 475 4.00 -23.35 28.64
N GLN A 476 4.11 -24.66 28.46
CA GLN A 476 4.99 -25.26 27.45
C GLN A 476 4.13 -25.82 26.30
N CYS A 477 4.49 -25.46 25.08
CA CYS A 477 3.74 -25.78 23.85
C CYS A 477 4.60 -26.61 22.89
N TYR A 478 4.19 -27.85 22.63
CA TYR A 478 4.86 -28.78 21.72
C TYR A 478 4.09 -28.97 20.40
N GLN A 479 4.81 -29.05 19.28
CA GLN A 479 4.25 -29.47 18.00
C GLN A 479 5.28 -30.28 17.20
N SER A 480 4.82 -31.30 16.50
CA SER A 480 5.62 -32.04 15.51
C SER A 480 4.79 -32.46 14.31
N TYR A 481 5.40 -32.55 13.12
CA TYR A 481 4.73 -33.03 11.90
C TYR A 481 5.72 -33.55 10.85
N CYS A 482 5.26 -34.46 9.99
CA CYS A 482 6.02 -34.95 8.84
C CYS A 482 5.86 -34.01 7.64
N ALA A 483 6.95 -33.61 6.99
CA ALA A 483 6.89 -32.73 5.81
C ALA A 483 6.50 -33.49 4.54
N THR A 484 5.23 -33.40 4.14
CA THR A 484 4.77 -33.94 2.84
C THR A 484 5.25 -33.07 1.68
N SER A 485 5.53 -33.69 0.53
CA SER A 485 6.05 -33.02 -0.69
C SER A 485 5.25 -31.80 -1.14
N ASN A 486 3.94 -31.76 -0.87
CA ASN A 486 3.07 -30.66 -1.26
C ASN A 486 3.30 -29.39 -0.43
N ASN A 487 4.00 -29.48 0.71
CA ASN A 487 4.42 -28.34 1.52
C ASN A 487 5.86 -27.89 1.23
N ILE A 488 6.54 -28.55 0.28
CA ILE A 488 7.94 -28.30 -0.12
C ILE A 488 7.97 -27.79 -1.57
N SER A 489 7.12 -26.81 -1.88
CA SER A 489 7.02 -26.24 -3.25
C SER A 489 8.02 -25.12 -3.54
N ASN A 490 8.72 -24.61 -2.50
CA ASN A 490 9.51 -23.38 -2.56
C ASN A 490 10.85 -23.50 -1.79
N LEU A 491 11.58 -24.62 -1.91
CA LEU A 491 12.97 -24.73 -1.44
C LEU A 491 13.68 -25.93 -2.10
N GLU A 492 14.73 -25.70 -2.89
CA GLU A 492 15.51 -26.80 -3.52
C GLU A 492 16.61 -27.39 -2.60
N ASN A 493 16.79 -26.85 -1.40
CA ASN A 493 17.79 -27.31 -0.44
C ASN A 493 17.15 -27.93 0.81
N ASP A 494 17.26 -29.27 0.95
CA ASP A 494 16.82 -30.08 2.11
C ASP A 494 17.67 -29.80 3.38
N LEU A 495 17.70 -28.56 3.87
CA LEU A 495 18.40 -28.13 5.09
C LEU A 495 17.71 -26.92 5.72
N TYR A 496 16.68 -27.16 6.53
CA TYR A 496 16.22 -26.16 7.49
C TYR A 496 17.24 -26.09 8.66
N PRO A 497 17.44 -24.93 9.30
CA PRO A 497 18.28 -24.82 10.50
C PRO A 497 17.61 -25.45 11.72
N ILE A 498 18.42 -26.01 12.63
CA ILE A 498 18.02 -26.18 14.03
C ILE A 498 18.07 -24.79 14.66
N VAL A 499 16.92 -24.24 15.08
CA VAL A 499 16.86 -22.89 15.66
C VAL A 499 16.70 -23.01 17.17
N ILE A 500 17.64 -22.42 17.91
CA ILE A 500 17.65 -22.39 19.37
C ILE A 500 17.53 -20.95 19.84
N GLN A 501 16.55 -20.67 20.68
CA GLN A 501 16.36 -19.37 21.32
C GLN A 501 16.40 -19.52 22.83
N GLY A 502 17.26 -18.74 23.49
CA GLY A 502 17.49 -18.84 24.93
C GLY A 502 17.68 -17.49 25.61
N ILE A 503 17.33 -17.44 26.89
CA ILE A 503 17.41 -16.29 27.78
C ILE A 503 18.50 -16.55 28.82
N LEU A 504 19.43 -15.61 28.96
CA LEU A 504 20.42 -15.58 30.02
C LEU A 504 20.13 -14.41 30.96
N TYR A 505 19.92 -14.67 32.24
CA TYR A 505 19.76 -13.62 33.26
C TYR A 505 21.09 -13.37 33.96
N LEU A 506 21.68 -12.18 33.79
CA LEU A 506 23.02 -11.87 34.33
C LEU A 506 23.03 -11.68 35.87
N ASN A 507 21.84 -11.56 36.47
CA ASN A 507 21.67 -11.47 37.92
C ASN A 507 21.57 -12.85 38.60
N ARG A 508 22.00 -13.94 37.92
CA ARG A 508 21.95 -15.31 38.45
C ARG A 508 23.34 -15.95 38.48
N SER A 509 23.79 -16.31 39.68
CA SER A 509 25.14 -16.81 39.99
C SER A 509 25.67 -18.02 39.19
N MET A 510 24.83 -18.75 38.47
CA MET A 510 25.25 -19.90 37.63
C MET A 510 25.24 -19.61 36.12
N HIS A 511 24.70 -18.47 35.67
CA HIS A 511 24.63 -18.09 34.24
C HIS A 511 24.06 -19.18 33.31
N GLU A 512 23.13 -20.00 33.83
CA GLU A 512 22.41 -20.98 33.03
C GLU A 512 21.46 -20.31 32.04
N ILE A 513 21.37 -20.86 30.83
CA ILE A 513 20.46 -20.39 29.80
C ILE A 513 19.09 -21.09 29.92
N GLU A 514 18.03 -20.30 30.06
CA GLU A 514 16.65 -20.78 29.94
C GLU A 514 16.28 -20.86 28.46
N LEU A 515 16.01 -22.08 27.97
CA LEU A 515 15.43 -22.25 26.63
C LEU A 515 14.04 -21.61 26.57
N SER A 516 13.80 -20.78 25.56
CA SER A 516 12.49 -20.21 25.28
C SER A 516 11.84 -20.84 24.04
N LYS A 517 12.63 -21.22 23.04
CA LYS A 517 12.14 -21.92 21.85
C LYS A 517 13.20 -22.80 21.24
N VAL A 518 12.81 -23.97 20.78
CA VAL A 518 13.66 -24.91 20.02
C VAL A 518 12.87 -25.45 18.83
N ASN A 519 13.40 -25.26 17.62
CA ASN A 519 12.92 -25.91 16.41
C ASN A 519 13.97 -26.91 15.90
N ILE A 520 13.54 -28.13 15.56
CA ILE A 520 14.43 -29.20 15.07
C ILE A 520 13.85 -29.77 13.76
N PRO A 521 14.52 -29.60 12.61
CA PRO A 521 14.27 -30.37 11.41
C PRO A 521 15.01 -31.70 11.53
N CYS A 522 14.29 -32.79 11.78
CA CYS A 522 14.90 -34.03 12.20
C CYS A 522 14.79 -35.20 11.22
N HIS A 523 15.86 -36.00 11.22
CA HIS A 523 16.09 -37.12 10.33
C HIS A 523 16.37 -38.44 11.08
N ALA A 524 16.65 -38.43 12.39
CA ALA A 524 16.79 -39.65 13.20
C ALA A 524 15.44 -40.29 13.59
N THR A 525 15.45 -41.58 13.95
CA THR A 525 14.26 -42.44 14.11
C THR A 525 13.37 -42.10 15.30
N ASP A 526 13.97 -41.76 16.44
CA ASP A 526 13.30 -41.59 17.74
C ASP A 526 13.30 -40.12 18.20
N CYS A 527 13.63 -39.23 17.27
CA CYS A 527 13.81 -37.79 17.46
C CYS A 527 12.51 -37.01 17.67
N SER A 528 11.35 -37.64 17.46
CA SER A 528 10.03 -37.01 17.65
C SER A 528 9.50 -37.12 19.10
N SER A 529 10.40 -37.39 20.05
CA SER A 529 10.18 -37.52 21.49
C SER A 529 10.19 -36.15 22.20
N LEU A 530 9.75 -36.08 23.47
CA LEU A 530 9.87 -34.87 24.30
C LEU A 530 11.23 -34.81 25.00
N GLU A 531 11.76 -35.99 25.29
CA GLU A 531 13.05 -36.29 25.87
C GLU A 531 14.19 -35.59 25.11
N ILE A 532 14.09 -35.45 23.78
CA ILE A 532 15.11 -34.76 22.98
C ILE A 532 15.33 -33.31 23.39
N PHE A 533 14.33 -32.59 23.90
CA PHE A 533 14.53 -31.22 24.38
C PHE A 533 15.23 -31.17 25.75
N GLN A 534 15.04 -32.19 26.57
CA GLN A 534 15.80 -32.37 27.81
C GLN A 534 17.26 -32.75 27.49
N GLU A 535 17.47 -33.61 26.49
CA GLU A 535 18.80 -33.91 25.95
C GLU A 535 19.48 -32.66 25.38
N ILE A 536 18.79 -31.86 24.56
CA ILE A 536 19.30 -30.57 24.05
C ILE A 536 19.74 -29.69 25.21
N LYS A 537 18.92 -29.52 26.26
CA LYS A 537 19.31 -28.75 27.45
C LYS A 537 20.61 -29.26 28.09
N SER A 538 20.86 -30.58 28.07
CA SER A 538 22.11 -31.19 28.55
C SER A 538 23.32 -31.06 27.61
N GLN A 539 23.09 -30.80 26.32
CA GLN A 539 24.13 -30.73 25.28
C GLN A 539 24.45 -29.30 24.79
N LEU A 540 23.82 -28.28 25.39
CA LEU A 540 24.12 -26.88 25.15
C LEU A 540 25.53 -26.52 25.64
N ILE A 541 26.34 -26.02 24.72
CA ILE A 541 27.64 -25.41 24.98
C ILE A 541 27.46 -23.92 24.76
N VAL A 542 27.26 -23.19 25.85
CA VAL A 542 27.20 -21.72 25.86
C VAL A 542 28.61 -21.18 26.02
N GLN A 543 29.02 -20.32 25.10
CA GLN A 543 30.25 -19.53 25.19
C GLN A 543 29.86 -18.10 25.53
N LEU A 544 30.45 -17.56 26.60
CA LEU A 544 30.31 -16.17 27.01
C LEU A 544 31.66 -15.47 26.81
N SER A 545 31.63 -14.33 26.14
CA SER A 545 32.76 -13.39 26.08
C SER A 545 32.76 -12.50 27.32
N ASP A 546 33.63 -11.49 27.37
CA ASP A 546 33.74 -10.60 28.53
C ASP A 546 32.48 -9.74 28.71
N LEU A 547 31.73 -10.02 29.77
CA LEU A 547 30.51 -9.30 30.17
C LEU A 547 30.74 -8.37 31.39
N SER A 548 31.99 -8.14 31.80
CA SER A 548 32.39 -7.30 32.96
C SER A 548 31.60 -6.00 33.08
N VAL A 549 31.43 -5.29 31.96
CA VAL A 549 30.73 -4.00 31.86
C VAL A 549 29.31 -4.01 32.47
N PHE A 550 28.58 -5.13 32.42
CA PHE A 550 27.26 -5.23 33.07
C PHE A 550 27.35 -5.37 34.58
N TYR A 551 28.36 -6.08 35.11
CA TYR A 551 28.51 -6.26 36.54
C TYR A 551 28.99 -4.98 37.23
N ASP A 552 29.90 -4.23 36.60
CA ASP A 552 30.31 -2.90 37.06
C ASP A 552 29.12 -1.93 37.16
N LEU A 553 28.20 -1.98 36.18
CA LEU A 553 26.97 -1.19 36.20
C LEU A 553 26.00 -1.63 37.32
N ILE A 554 25.87 -2.94 37.57
CA ILE A 554 25.03 -3.49 38.65
C ILE A 554 25.58 -3.07 40.04
N ASP A 555 26.88 -3.22 40.30
CA ASP A 555 27.48 -2.80 41.59
C ASP A 555 27.45 -1.27 41.79
N SER A 556 27.52 -0.48 40.70
CA SER A 556 27.42 0.99 40.78
C SER A 556 26.04 1.49 41.23
N THR A 557 24.98 0.68 41.09
CA THR A 557 23.60 1.07 41.45
C THR A 557 23.16 0.60 42.84
N THR A 558 23.89 -0.32 43.48
CA THR A 558 23.55 -0.85 44.83
C THR A 558 24.20 -0.08 45.99
N THR A 559 25.13 0.83 45.72
CA THR A 559 26.05 1.40 46.72
C THR A 559 25.55 2.65 47.48
N THR A 560 24.26 3.00 47.41
CA THR A 560 23.65 4.13 48.14
C THR A 560 22.77 3.74 49.34
N THR A 561 23.12 2.68 50.06
CA THR A 561 22.54 2.40 51.39
C THR A 561 23.26 3.18 52.50
N THR A 562 22.62 4.23 53.04
CA THR A 562 23.18 5.05 54.12
C THR A 562 23.13 4.34 55.47
N THR A 563 24.30 4.05 56.04
CA THR A 563 24.45 3.41 57.34
C THR A 563 24.03 4.33 58.49
N THR A 564 23.06 3.91 59.31
CA THR A 564 22.84 4.49 60.66
C THR A 564 22.76 3.39 61.71
N THR A 565 23.73 3.39 62.63
CA THR A 565 23.89 2.41 63.70
C THR A 565 23.28 2.89 65.02
N ILE A 566 22.33 2.12 65.56
CA ILE A 566 21.93 2.20 66.99
C ILE A 566 21.79 0.77 67.51
N THR A 567 22.32 0.50 68.70
CA THR A 567 22.30 -0.81 69.38
C THR A 567 21.82 -0.63 70.85
N PRO A 568 21.71 -1.67 71.71
CA PRO A 568 20.40 -2.19 72.12
C PRO A 568 20.10 -2.03 73.63
N PRO A 569 18.93 -2.51 74.10
CA PRO A 569 19.01 -3.62 75.07
C PRO A 569 17.92 -4.72 74.93
N PRO A 570 18.16 -5.95 75.44
CA PRO A 570 17.24 -7.10 75.45
C PRO A 570 16.72 -7.45 76.87
N PRO A 571 16.07 -8.62 77.12
CA PRO A 571 14.96 -9.29 76.41
C PRO A 571 13.71 -9.36 77.36
N PRO A 572 12.69 -10.20 77.08
CA PRO A 572 12.75 -11.53 77.72
C PRO A 572 12.26 -12.70 76.84
N THR A 573 12.96 -13.83 76.96
CA THR A 573 12.52 -15.14 76.45
C THR A 573 11.38 -15.69 77.30
N THR A 574 10.40 -16.37 76.70
CA THR A 574 9.65 -17.42 77.43
C THR A 574 9.23 -18.54 76.49
N THR A 575 9.98 -19.65 76.54
CA THR A 575 9.61 -20.92 75.93
C THR A 575 8.52 -21.59 76.77
N THR A 576 7.54 -22.27 76.17
CA THR A 576 6.72 -23.26 76.90
C THR A 576 6.32 -24.40 75.97
N THR A 577 6.56 -25.64 76.41
CA THR A 577 6.42 -26.87 75.62
C THR A 577 5.44 -27.84 76.30
N THR A 578 4.42 -28.30 75.57
CA THR A 578 3.58 -29.48 75.89
C THR A 578 2.85 -29.88 74.59
N ILE A 579 2.99 -31.04 73.93
CA ILE A 579 3.25 -32.46 74.27
C ILE A 579 1.95 -33.26 74.55
N THR A 580 1.58 -34.14 73.59
CA THR A 580 0.65 -35.31 73.67
C THR A 580 -0.88 -35.04 73.90
N THR A 581 -1.86 -35.94 73.59
CA THR A 581 -1.83 -37.38 73.22
C THR A 581 -3.05 -37.87 72.40
N THR A 582 -2.80 -38.79 71.45
CA THR A 582 -3.61 -39.96 70.93
C THR A 582 -5.15 -40.08 71.04
N GLN A 583 -5.76 -40.53 69.93
CA GLN A 583 -6.54 -41.81 69.76
C GLN A 583 -6.60 -42.12 68.23
N LEU A 584 -6.32 -43.31 67.66
CA LEU A 584 -6.89 -44.69 67.80
C LEU A 584 -8.39 -44.73 67.41
N SER A 585 -8.94 -45.61 66.54
CA SER A 585 -8.64 -46.99 66.08
C SER A 585 -9.39 -47.28 64.72
N THR A 586 -9.40 -48.38 63.93
CA THR A 586 -8.69 -49.70 63.80
C THR A 586 -9.15 -50.46 62.50
N THR A 587 -8.23 -51.19 61.81
CA THR A 587 -8.43 -52.51 61.09
C THR A 587 -9.38 -52.64 59.85
N THR A 588 -9.38 -53.66 58.95
CA THR A 588 -8.66 -54.98 58.78
C THR A 588 -8.79 -55.56 57.32
N GLU A 589 -7.75 -56.24 56.80
CA GLU A 589 -7.71 -57.59 56.11
C GLU A 589 -8.62 -57.95 54.86
N THR A 590 -8.37 -58.94 53.93
CA THR A 590 -7.23 -59.84 53.52
C THR A 590 -7.51 -60.68 52.23
N THR A 591 -6.47 -61.00 51.40
CA THR A 591 -6.20 -62.28 50.62
C THR A 591 -7.21 -62.82 49.56
N THR A 592 -6.95 -63.72 48.55
CA THR A 592 -5.81 -64.50 47.93
C THR A 592 -6.30 -65.13 46.59
N ALA A 593 -5.55 -65.75 45.64
CA ALA A 593 -4.10 -65.92 45.34
C ALA A 593 -3.82 -65.69 43.82
N VAL A 594 -3.34 -66.55 42.89
CA VAL A 594 -2.99 -68.01 42.74
C VAL A 594 -1.81 -68.17 41.71
N THR A 595 -1.16 -69.34 41.64
CA THR A 595 -0.07 -69.81 40.73
C THR A 595 -0.47 -70.00 39.23
N MET A 596 0.39 -70.09 38.18
CA MET A 596 1.86 -70.28 37.96
C MET A 596 2.26 -69.73 36.53
N ILE A 597 3.34 -70.01 35.76
CA ILE A 597 4.43 -71.03 35.69
C ILE A 597 5.70 -70.56 34.88
N VAL A 598 6.83 -71.28 35.05
CA VAL A 598 8.02 -71.63 34.20
C VAL A 598 8.08 -71.11 32.71
N THR A 599 9.19 -70.62 32.11
CA THR A 599 10.53 -71.27 31.89
C THR A 599 11.70 -70.30 31.55
N THR A 600 12.94 -70.67 31.94
CA THR A 600 14.34 -70.40 31.44
C THR A 600 14.68 -69.45 30.26
N ALA A 601 15.91 -68.96 30.00
CA ALA A 601 17.24 -68.71 30.66
C ALA A 601 18.29 -68.42 29.51
N THR A 602 19.64 -68.30 29.58
CA THR A 602 20.71 -68.48 30.60
C THR A 602 22.04 -67.80 30.17
N THR A 603 22.82 -67.17 31.07
CA THR A 603 24.31 -66.93 31.00
C THR A 603 24.90 -66.09 29.83
N THR A 604 26.17 -65.62 29.79
CA THR A 604 27.43 -66.02 30.49
C THR A 604 28.42 -64.84 30.72
N VAL A 605 29.43 -65.06 31.58
CA VAL A 605 30.54 -64.13 31.93
C VAL A 605 31.88 -64.62 31.34
N THR A 606 32.75 -63.70 30.87
CA THR A 606 34.24 -63.69 30.97
C THR A 606 34.77 -62.38 30.35
N THR A 607 35.75 -61.57 30.79
CA THR A 607 36.99 -61.62 31.63
C THR A 607 38.31 -62.07 30.97
N ILE A 608 39.26 -61.11 30.85
CA ILE A 608 40.75 -61.21 30.83
C ILE A 608 41.34 -61.91 29.57
N THR A 609 42.27 -61.35 28.79
CA THR A 609 43.73 -61.26 29.08
C THR A 609 44.45 -60.49 27.96
N ALA A 610 45.60 -59.86 28.24
CA ALA A 610 46.49 -59.25 27.24
C ALA A 610 47.72 -60.14 26.92
N THR A 611 48.30 -60.04 25.72
CA THR A 611 49.76 -60.25 25.57
C THR A 611 50.38 -59.51 24.38
N THR A 612 51.63 -59.09 24.59
CA THR A 612 52.57 -58.47 23.65
C THR A 612 53.23 -59.48 22.69
N THR A 613 53.83 -59.04 21.57
CA THR A 613 55.32 -59.12 21.35
C THR A 613 55.86 -58.64 19.97
N THR A 614 56.72 -57.61 19.99
CA THR A 614 58.02 -57.43 19.26
C THR A 614 58.22 -57.67 17.75
N LYS A 615 58.68 -56.62 17.03
CA LYS A 615 59.93 -56.46 16.18
C LYS A 615 59.70 -55.41 15.06
N ALA A 616 60.54 -54.41 14.72
CA ALA A 616 62.01 -54.19 14.72
C ALA A 616 62.77 -54.98 13.62
N THR A 617 63.62 -54.45 12.74
CA THR A 617 64.32 -53.13 12.56
C THR A 617 64.63 -52.96 11.03
N THR A 618 64.91 -51.80 10.39
CA THR A 618 66.17 -51.00 10.15
C THR A 618 65.90 -50.20 8.84
N THR A 619 66.26 -48.93 8.55
CA THR A 619 67.49 -48.10 8.67
C THR A 619 68.53 -48.28 7.55
N ALA A 620 68.61 -47.35 6.56
CA ALA A 620 69.81 -47.01 5.75
C ALA A 620 69.59 -45.80 4.78
N THR A 621 70.68 -45.19 4.29
CA THR A 621 70.77 -44.03 3.34
C THR A 621 71.96 -44.22 2.37
N ILE A 622 72.24 -43.43 1.32
CA ILE A 622 71.82 -42.06 0.90
C ILE A 622 71.32 -42.08 -0.59
N THR A 623 71.47 -41.16 -1.58
CA THR A 623 72.30 -39.94 -1.82
C THR A 623 71.68 -39.03 -2.93
N THR A 624 72.40 -37.96 -3.33
CA THR A 624 72.30 -37.04 -4.50
C THR A 624 71.96 -37.69 -5.87
N GLN A 625 71.46 -36.97 -6.91
CA GLN A 625 71.95 -35.67 -7.48
C GLN A 625 70.91 -34.93 -8.39
N TYR A 626 71.29 -33.78 -8.96
CA TYR A 626 70.47 -32.84 -9.78
C TYR A 626 70.12 -33.32 -11.21
N SER A 627 68.98 -32.85 -11.75
CA SER A 627 68.89 -32.15 -13.06
C SER A 627 67.51 -31.52 -13.32
N THR A 628 67.48 -30.43 -14.10
CA THR A 628 66.27 -29.74 -14.58
C THR A 628 65.90 -30.13 -16.01
N THR A 629 64.61 -30.33 -16.31
CA THR A 629 64.06 -30.03 -17.64
C THR A 629 62.56 -29.74 -17.61
N THR A 630 62.11 -28.89 -18.52
CA THR A 630 60.70 -28.63 -18.84
C THR A 630 60.10 -29.72 -19.72
N THR A 631 58.79 -29.97 -19.59
CA THR A 631 57.99 -30.53 -20.69
C THR A 631 56.55 -30.02 -20.63
N THR A 632 55.97 -29.72 -21.79
CA THR A 632 54.59 -29.25 -21.96
C THR A 632 53.62 -30.42 -22.14
N THR A 633 52.44 -30.34 -21.50
CA THR A 633 51.28 -31.17 -21.86
C THR A 633 50.14 -30.31 -22.37
N LYS A 634 49.96 -30.40 -23.70
CA LYS A 634 48.87 -29.82 -24.49
C LYS A 634 47.50 -30.04 -23.84
N ILE A 635 46.68 -28.99 -23.79
CA ILE A 635 45.22 -29.14 -23.82
C ILE A 635 44.83 -29.39 -25.29
N PRO A 636 44.06 -30.44 -25.63
CA PRO A 636 43.61 -30.67 -27.00
C PRO A 636 42.52 -29.68 -27.43
N SER A 637 42.52 -29.32 -28.71
CA SER A 637 41.36 -28.72 -29.36
C SER A 637 40.16 -29.67 -29.36
N PHE A 638 38.98 -29.19 -28.96
CA PHE A 638 37.71 -29.88 -29.21
C PHE A 638 36.76 -28.98 -29.99
N PHE A 639 36.04 -29.59 -30.93
CA PHE A 639 34.94 -28.98 -31.68
C PHE A 639 33.62 -29.12 -30.90
N TYR A 640 32.59 -28.42 -31.37
CA TYR A 640 31.20 -28.59 -30.91
C TYR A 640 30.76 -30.07 -30.91
N ASP A 641 30.25 -30.52 -29.77
CA ASP A 641 29.26 -31.59 -29.64
C ASP A 641 28.18 -31.11 -28.66
N GLN A 642 26.90 -31.28 -29.02
CA GLN A 642 25.79 -30.79 -28.19
C GLN A 642 25.47 -31.78 -27.06
N TYR A 643 25.88 -31.46 -25.83
CA TYR A 643 25.44 -32.18 -24.63
C TYR A 643 24.10 -31.64 -24.12
N SER A 644 23.03 -32.44 -24.25
CA SER A 644 21.71 -32.11 -23.70
C SER A 644 21.56 -32.62 -22.26
N CYS A 645 21.54 -31.68 -21.30
CA CYS A 645 21.10 -31.98 -19.93
C CYS A 645 19.57 -32.17 -19.94
N ASN A 646 19.10 -33.42 -20.06
CA ASN A 646 17.67 -33.75 -20.26
C ASN A 646 16.78 -33.60 -18.98
N ASN A 647 17.21 -32.83 -17.97
CA ASN A 647 16.47 -32.55 -16.74
C ASN A 647 16.31 -31.03 -16.58
N SER A 648 15.10 -30.55 -16.25
CA SER A 648 14.79 -29.12 -16.12
C SER A 648 15.48 -28.39 -14.95
N MET A 649 16.20 -29.11 -14.08
CA MET A 649 16.97 -28.57 -12.94
C MET A 649 18.50 -28.57 -13.19
N LEU A 650 18.97 -29.03 -14.36
CA LEU A 650 20.39 -29.16 -14.67
C LEU A 650 20.76 -28.43 -15.95
N ILE A 651 21.79 -27.59 -15.90
CA ILE A 651 22.35 -26.88 -17.07
C ILE A 651 23.86 -27.14 -17.20
N PRO A 652 24.46 -26.97 -18.39
CA PRO A 652 25.92 -27.08 -18.55
C PRO A 652 26.63 -25.94 -17.82
N GLY A 653 27.42 -26.26 -16.80
CA GLY A 653 28.31 -25.30 -16.12
C GLY A 653 29.54 -24.94 -16.95
N LEU A 654 30.38 -24.04 -16.44
CA LEU A 654 31.50 -23.46 -17.21
C LEU A 654 32.49 -24.51 -17.72
N ASN A 655 32.64 -25.62 -16.98
CA ASN A 655 33.50 -26.75 -17.31
C ASN A 655 32.84 -27.85 -18.16
N GLY A 656 31.63 -27.62 -18.70
CA GLY A 656 30.93 -28.57 -19.59
C GLY A 656 30.25 -29.75 -18.89
N THR A 657 30.10 -29.70 -17.57
CA THR A 657 29.38 -30.69 -16.76
C THR A 657 27.95 -30.22 -16.47
N CYS A 658 26.95 -31.10 -16.52
CA CYS A 658 25.60 -30.77 -16.06
C CYS A 658 25.59 -30.57 -14.53
N VAL A 659 25.27 -29.36 -14.08
CA VAL A 659 25.23 -28.94 -12.67
C VAL A 659 23.86 -28.34 -12.32
N PRO A 660 23.47 -28.30 -11.03
CA PRO A 660 22.27 -27.60 -10.57
C PRO A 660 22.25 -26.14 -11.02
N MET A 661 21.06 -25.61 -11.29
CA MET A 661 20.89 -24.25 -11.81
C MET A 661 21.39 -23.16 -10.84
N ILE A 662 21.27 -23.39 -9.53
CA ILE A 662 21.82 -22.51 -8.48
C ILE A 662 23.35 -22.50 -8.51
N ASP A 663 23.98 -23.69 -8.48
CA ASP A 663 25.44 -23.83 -8.51
C ASP A 663 26.04 -23.19 -9.78
N ALA A 664 25.36 -23.35 -10.92
CA ALA A 664 25.75 -22.75 -12.20
C ALA A 664 25.60 -21.22 -12.23
N TYR A 665 24.54 -20.69 -11.60
CA TYR A 665 24.34 -19.25 -11.45
C TYR A 665 25.43 -18.63 -10.57
N ASP A 666 25.72 -19.23 -9.42
CA ASP A 666 26.77 -18.74 -8.52
C ASP A 666 28.18 -18.87 -9.14
N GLU A 667 28.51 -19.99 -9.81
CA GLU A 667 29.78 -20.13 -10.56
C GLU A 667 29.91 -19.04 -11.64
N ALA A 668 28.82 -18.71 -12.34
CA ALA A 668 28.81 -17.66 -13.36
C ALA A 668 28.91 -16.23 -12.78
N VAL A 669 28.21 -15.92 -11.67
CA VAL A 669 28.31 -14.60 -11.02
C VAL A 669 29.71 -14.39 -10.45
N ASP A 670 30.24 -15.35 -9.70
CA ASP A 670 31.55 -15.21 -9.05
C ASP A 670 32.68 -15.17 -10.10
N PHE A 671 32.49 -15.80 -11.27
CA PHE A 671 33.38 -15.66 -12.43
C PHE A 671 33.31 -14.25 -13.06
N LEU A 672 32.11 -13.72 -13.29
CA LEU A 672 31.89 -12.45 -14.01
C LEU A 672 32.17 -11.21 -13.16
N MET A 673 32.06 -11.30 -11.83
CA MET A 673 32.35 -10.21 -10.89
C MET A 673 33.85 -10.07 -10.54
N ASN A 674 34.70 -11.01 -10.94
CA ASN A 674 36.12 -11.02 -10.58
C ASN A 674 36.99 -10.19 -11.54
N GLU A 675 37.21 -8.91 -11.21
CA GLU A 675 38.02 -7.96 -11.99
C GLU A 675 39.47 -8.41 -12.29
N ASN A 676 40.02 -9.39 -11.58
CA ASN A 676 41.40 -9.87 -11.77
C ASN A 676 41.52 -11.02 -12.79
N ASN A 677 40.41 -11.57 -13.29
CA ASN A 677 40.42 -12.72 -14.20
C ASN A 677 40.77 -12.30 -15.65
N ILE A 678 42.07 -12.32 -15.98
CA ILE A 678 42.55 -12.29 -17.38
C ILE A 678 42.27 -13.67 -18.02
N VAL A 679 41.01 -13.92 -18.38
CA VAL A 679 40.50 -15.23 -18.77
C VAL A 679 39.91 -15.20 -20.20
N ASN A 680 39.76 -16.40 -20.76
CA ASN A 680 39.29 -16.70 -22.11
C ASN A 680 37.93 -16.03 -22.45
N VAL A 681 37.88 -15.39 -23.62
CA VAL A 681 36.71 -14.70 -24.16
C VAL A 681 35.50 -15.65 -24.35
N ILE A 682 35.75 -16.93 -24.60
CA ILE A 682 34.69 -17.96 -24.70
C ILE A 682 34.01 -18.18 -23.34
N GLU A 683 34.79 -18.20 -22.25
CA GLU A 683 34.27 -18.46 -20.90
C GLU A 683 33.41 -17.29 -20.39
N ILE A 684 33.76 -16.04 -20.74
CA ILE A 684 32.91 -14.86 -20.47
C ILE A 684 31.54 -14.98 -21.16
N ALA A 685 31.51 -15.34 -22.44
CA ALA A 685 30.26 -15.48 -23.19
C ALA A 685 29.42 -16.68 -22.70
N ASN A 686 30.07 -17.78 -22.29
CA ASN A 686 29.39 -18.91 -21.66
C ASN A 686 28.77 -18.50 -20.31
N ALA A 687 29.53 -17.82 -19.43
CA ALA A 687 29.04 -17.35 -18.15
C ALA A 687 27.85 -16.39 -18.29
N LEU A 688 27.90 -15.45 -19.25
CA LEU A 688 26.77 -14.55 -19.54
C LEU A 688 25.53 -15.33 -19.99
N SER A 689 25.68 -16.34 -20.87
CA SER A 689 24.57 -17.18 -21.32
C SER A 689 23.98 -18.05 -20.21
N VAL A 690 24.80 -18.53 -19.26
CA VAL A 690 24.36 -19.27 -18.08
C VAL A 690 23.62 -18.36 -17.11
N TYR A 691 24.18 -17.18 -16.82
CA TYR A 691 23.58 -16.18 -15.94
C TYR A 691 22.17 -15.78 -16.39
N PHE A 692 21.99 -15.34 -17.64
CA PHE A 692 20.66 -14.97 -18.15
C PHE A 692 19.73 -16.16 -18.41
N GLY A 693 20.28 -17.38 -18.53
CA GLY A 693 19.50 -18.61 -18.50
C GLY A 693 18.85 -18.85 -17.13
N ALA A 694 19.59 -18.62 -16.04
CA ALA A 694 19.12 -18.83 -14.68
C ALA A 694 18.25 -17.66 -14.14
N THR A 695 18.56 -16.40 -14.44
CA THR A 695 17.76 -15.27 -13.91
C THR A 695 16.31 -15.27 -14.38
N ALA A 696 16.04 -15.73 -15.60
CA ALA A 696 14.70 -15.80 -16.20
C ALA A 696 13.92 -17.07 -15.80
N SER A 697 14.40 -17.85 -14.83
CA SER A 697 13.77 -19.08 -14.35
C SER A 697 13.73 -19.23 -12.82
N MET A 698 14.09 -18.17 -12.08
CA MET A 698 14.16 -18.16 -10.60
C MET A 698 13.24 -17.11 -9.97
N ASP A 699 12.07 -17.53 -9.48
CA ASP A 699 11.09 -16.70 -8.74
C ASP A 699 11.57 -16.27 -7.32
N SER A 700 12.89 -16.20 -7.04
CA SER A 700 13.43 -16.06 -5.69
C SER A 700 13.81 -14.61 -5.31
N PHE A 701 13.56 -14.26 -4.05
CA PHE A 701 13.85 -12.92 -3.49
C PHE A 701 15.32 -12.72 -3.05
N GLU A 702 16.19 -13.71 -3.25
CA GLU A 702 17.57 -13.72 -2.70
C GLU A 702 18.59 -12.98 -3.58
N GLN A 703 18.27 -12.68 -4.85
CA GLN A 703 19.24 -12.18 -5.83
C GLN A 703 19.70 -10.70 -5.65
N LEU A 704 19.11 -9.94 -4.71
CA LEU A 704 19.26 -8.47 -4.58
C LEU A 704 20.71 -7.95 -4.34
N ASN A 705 21.67 -8.86 -4.11
CA ASN A 705 23.10 -8.54 -3.91
C ASN A 705 24.03 -9.12 -4.99
N LYS A 706 23.53 -9.90 -5.97
CA LYS A 706 24.35 -10.60 -6.99
C LYS A 706 24.05 -10.21 -8.45
N THR A 707 23.09 -9.33 -8.70
CA THR A 707 22.72 -8.88 -10.04
C THR A 707 23.86 -8.10 -10.74
N LEU A 708 24.22 -8.53 -11.96
CA LEU A 708 25.16 -7.79 -12.83
C LEU A 708 24.60 -6.41 -13.17
N THR A 709 25.46 -5.37 -13.18
CA THR A 709 25.05 -4.02 -13.60
C THR A 709 25.09 -3.85 -15.13
N PRO A 710 24.29 -2.94 -15.71
CA PRO A 710 24.36 -2.63 -17.14
C PRO A 710 25.77 -2.22 -17.61
N LEU A 711 26.50 -1.46 -16.78
CA LEU A 711 27.88 -1.05 -17.04
C LEU A 711 28.84 -2.26 -17.12
N LEU A 712 28.69 -3.24 -16.24
CA LEU A 712 29.49 -4.46 -16.26
C LEU A 712 29.19 -5.29 -17.52
N ILE A 713 27.91 -5.42 -17.91
CA ILE A 713 27.49 -6.10 -19.14
C ILE A 713 28.02 -5.40 -20.39
N ASP A 714 27.88 -4.07 -20.49
CA ASP A 714 28.44 -3.26 -21.57
C ASP A 714 29.96 -3.48 -21.69
N ASN A 715 30.68 -3.57 -20.57
CA ASN A 715 32.13 -3.80 -20.55
C ASN A 715 32.50 -5.21 -21.01
N LEU A 716 31.86 -6.24 -20.45
CA LEU A 716 32.11 -7.65 -20.81
C LEU A 716 31.85 -7.90 -22.30
N ILE A 717 30.72 -7.42 -22.84
CA ILE A 717 30.39 -7.51 -24.28
C ILE A 717 31.39 -6.72 -25.14
N GLY A 718 31.94 -5.62 -24.63
CA GLY A 718 32.95 -4.81 -25.32
C GLY A 718 34.32 -5.49 -25.50
N VAL A 719 34.61 -6.53 -24.71
CA VAL A 719 35.87 -7.30 -24.78
C VAL A 719 35.77 -8.46 -25.78
N LEU A 720 34.57 -8.92 -26.12
CA LEU A 720 34.36 -10.07 -27.01
C LEU A 720 34.91 -9.76 -28.43
N ASN A 721 35.91 -10.52 -28.88
CA ASN A 721 36.67 -10.27 -30.12
C ASN A 721 36.85 -11.54 -30.97
N ILE A 722 35.90 -12.45 -30.87
CA ILE A 722 35.85 -13.75 -31.55
C ILE A 722 34.47 -13.92 -32.20
N SER A 723 34.42 -14.66 -33.31
CA SER A 723 33.14 -15.06 -33.89
C SER A 723 32.52 -16.20 -33.07
N LEU A 724 31.44 -15.90 -32.37
CA LEU A 724 30.75 -16.79 -31.42
C LEU A 724 29.25 -16.51 -31.40
N ILE A 725 28.45 -17.55 -31.29
CA ILE A 725 27.00 -17.49 -31.12
C ILE A 725 26.64 -18.35 -29.91
N GLN A 726 25.94 -17.78 -28.92
CA GLN A 726 25.30 -18.53 -27.85
C GLN A 726 23.80 -18.23 -27.83
N ASN A 727 22.98 -19.25 -27.63
CA ASN A 727 21.54 -19.16 -27.80
C ASN A 727 20.81 -19.98 -26.73
N SER A 728 19.93 -19.33 -25.96
CA SER A 728 19.01 -19.95 -25.01
C SER A 728 17.59 -19.45 -25.24
N SER A 729 16.61 -20.06 -24.57
CA SER A 729 15.20 -19.64 -24.61
C SER A 729 14.94 -18.24 -24.02
N THR A 730 15.92 -17.65 -23.32
CA THR A 730 15.81 -16.39 -22.56
C THR A 730 16.92 -15.38 -22.88
N SER A 731 17.95 -15.77 -23.64
CA SER A 731 19.04 -14.88 -24.01
C SER A 731 19.70 -15.29 -25.33
N PHE A 732 20.27 -14.31 -26.04
CA PHE A 732 21.02 -14.57 -27.27
C PHE A 732 22.24 -13.67 -27.38
N ILE A 733 23.43 -14.25 -27.48
CA ILE A 733 24.70 -13.55 -27.66
C ILE A 733 25.20 -13.83 -29.08
N MET A 734 25.40 -12.78 -29.86
CA MET A 734 26.01 -12.81 -31.18
C MET A 734 27.25 -11.93 -31.17
N CYS A 735 28.41 -12.51 -31.45
CA CYS A 735 29.66 -11.79 -31.73
C CYS A 735 30.15 -12.27 -33.08
N GLN A 736 30.30 -11.38 -34.07
CA GLN A 736 30.60 -11.80 -35.44
C GLN A 736 31.53 -10.85 -36.16
N SER A 737 32.56 -11.43 -36.79
CA SER A 737 33.49 -10.71 -37.66
C SER A 737 32.81 -10.21 -38.93
N ILE A 738 32.98 -8.94 -39.31
CA ILE A 738 32.42 -8.38 -40.55
C ILE A 738 33.17 -8.93 -41.77
N SER A 739 32.59 -9.95 -42.42
CA SER A 739 33.03 -10.44 -43.74
C SER A 739 32.39 -9.64 -44.87
N LYS A 740 32.99 -9.71 -46.08
CA LYS A 740 32.53 -9.00 -47.28
C LYS A 740 31.59 -9.82 -48.18
N THR A 741 31.34 -11.09 -47.88
CA THR A 741 30.52 -11.97 -48.72
C THR A 741 29.03 -11.83 -48.43
N ASP A 742 28.65 -11.94 -47.15
CA ASP A 742 27.30 -11.70 -46.65
C ASP A 742 27.41 -10.80 -45.41
N LEU A 743 26.72 -9.66 -45.45
CA LEU A 743 26.81 -8.64 -44.41
C LEU A 743 25.80 -8.92 -43.31
N VAL A 744 26.30 -9.33 -42.14
CA VAL A 744 25.52 -9.41 -40.89
C VAL A 744 25.18 -8.01 -40.43
N LEU A 745 23.90 -7.79 -40.12
CA LEU A 745 23.33 -6.50 -39.72
C LEU A 745 22.90 -6.47 -38.25
N GLY A 746 22.63 -7.62 -37.64
CA GLY A 746 22.26 -7.71 -36.23
C GLY A 746 21.54 -9.00 -35.87
N VAL A 747 20.55 -8.93 -34.99
CA VAL A 747 19.89 -10.08 -34.34
C VAL A 747 18.38 -9.94 -34.28
N SER A 748 17.69 -11.08 -34.32
CA SER A 748 16.27 -11.25 -33.96
C SER A 748 16.13 -12.28 -32.84
N PHE A 749 15.06 -12.17 -32.04
CA PHE A 749 14.78 -13.05 -30.91
C PHE A 749 13.28 -13.30 -30.75
N GLU A 750 12.90 -14.55 -30.48
CA GLU A 750 11.53 -14.98 -30.17
C GLU A 750 11.53 -15.71 -28.82
N SER A 751 10.71 -15.22 -27.88
CA SER A 751 10.63 -15.70 -26.49
C SER A 751 10.33 -17.20 -26.44
N GLY A 752 11.11 -17.96 -25.65
CA GLY A 752 10.99 -19.41 -25.56
C GLY A 752 11.53 -20.21 -26.75
N VAL A 753 11.91 -19.55 -27.86
CA VAL A 753 12.48 -20.17 -29.07
C VAL A 753 13.97 -19.84 -29.21
N GLY A 754 14.38 -18.62 -28.84
CA GLY A 754 15.74 -18.12 -28.91
C GLY A 754 15.99 -17.15 -30.07
N GLY A 755 17.25 -16.85 -30.32
CA GLY A 755 17.69 -15.86 -31.31
C GLY A 755 18.22 -16.41 -32.64
N GLN A 756 18.29 -15.52 -33.62
CA GLN A 756 18.81 -15.75 -34.97
C GLN A 756 19.61 -14.53 -35.46
N ILE A 757 20.50 -14.74 -36.43
CA ILE A 757 21.29 -13.67 -37.05
C ILE A 757 20.52 -13.06 -38.23
N ILE A 758 20.47 -11.72 -38.27
CA ILE A 758 19.92 -10.96 -39.40
C ILE A 758 21.05 -10.64 -40.37
N GLU A 759 20.99 -11.23 -41.55
CA GLU A 759 21.85 -10.91 -42.69
C GLU A 759 21.12 -9.94 -43.65
N ASN A 760 21.88 -9.23 -44.48
CA ASN A 760 21.29 -8.37 -45.52
C ASN A 760 20.44 -9.15 -46.55
N SER A 761 20.67 -10.46 -46.68
CA SER A 761 19.88 -11.43 -47.45
C SER A 761 18.53 -11.76 -46.80
N THR A 762 18.51 -12.08 -45.50
CA THR A 762 17.35 -12.57 -44.74
C THR A 762 16.52 -11.48 -44.06
N LYS A 763 17.02 -10.24 -44.02
CA LYS A 763 16.41 -9.09 -43.34
C LYS A 763 14.91 -8.92 -43.56
N ILE A 764 14.42 -9.05 -44.80
CA ILE A 764 13.01 -8.79 -45.12
C ILE A 764 12.11 -9.87 -44.53
N ASP A 765 12.51 -11.14 -44.59
CA ASP A 765 11.69 -12.25 -44.12
C ASP A 765 11.64 -12.26 -42.57
N LEU A 766 12.78 -12.00 -41.91
CA LEU A 766 12.87 -11.92 -40.46
C LEU A 766 12.13 -10.70 -39.89
N ILE A 767 12.19 -9.51 -40.50
CA ILE A 767 11.40 -8.35 -40.02
C ILE A 767 9.88 -8.61 -40.08
N ASN A 768 9.43 -9.47 -41.01
CA ASN A 768 8.01 -9.82 -41.18
C ASN A 768 7.58 -11.07 -40.38
N SER A 769 8.46 -11.69 -39.60
CA SER A 769 8.09 -12.76 -38.67
C SER A 769 7.61 -12.21 -37.32
N ASN A 770 6.97 -13.07 -36.53
CA ASN A 770 6.63 -12.77 -35.15
C ASN A 770 7.92 -12.78 -34.31
N LEU A 771 8.26 -11.67 -33.66
CA LEU A 771 9.52 -11.50 -32.93
C LEU A 771 9.29 -10.70 -31.66
N THR A 772 9.90 -11.15 -30.56
CA THR A 772 9.84 -10.49 -29.25
C THR A 772 10.74 -9.26 -29.21
N ALA A 773 11.96 -9.40 -29.75
CA ALA A 773 12.98 -8.37 -29.78
C ALA A 773 13.84 -8.48 -31.06
N ALA A 774 14.28 -7.36 -31.64
CA ALA A 774 15.25 -7.37 -32.74
C ALA A 774 16.05 -6.07 -32.84
N ALA A 775 17.27 -6.16 -33.36
CA ALA A 775 18.22 -5.05 -33.49
C ALA A 775 18.95 -5.14 -34.83
N ILE A 776 18.95 -4.05 -35.61
CA ILE A 776 19.48 -4.02 -36.99
C ILE A 776 20.27 -2.74 -37.23
N ILE A 777 21.59 -2.85 -37.40
CA ILE A 777 22.44 -1.72 -37.79
C ILE A 777 22.25 -1.42 -39.30
N SER A 778 22.27 -0.15 -39.67
CA SER A 778 22.22 0.27 -41.07
C SER A 778 23.47 -0.23 -41.83
N PRO A 779 23.33 -0.84 -43.02
CA PRO A 779 24.47 -1.27 -43.83
C PRO A 779 25.50 -0.15 -44.09
N ASP A 780 25.03 1.09 -44.30
CA ASP A 780 25.87 2.26 -44.52
C ASP A 780 26.79 2.59 -43.34
N SER A 781 26.36 2.28 -42.11
CA SER A 781 27.12 2.46 -40.87
C SER A 781 28.17 1.35 -40.65
N LEU A 782 28.14 0.26 -41.42
CA LEU A 782 29.08 -0.86 -41.31
C LEU A 782 30.16 -0.84 -42.40
N ILE A 783 29.81 -0.46 -43.63
CA ILE A 783 30.67 -0.62 -44.81
C ILE A 783 31.88 0.32 -44.82
N ASN A 784 31.80 1.49 -44.16
CA ASN A 784 32.79 2.58 -44.28
C ASN A 784 33.55 2.92 -42.99
N THR A 785 33.33 2.18 -41.90
CA THR A 785 33.65 2.61 -40.52
C THR A 785 34.80 1.89 -39.84
N GLY A 786 35.42 0.89 -40.47
CA GLY A 786 36.59 0.19 -39.91
C GLY A 786 36.30 -0.73 -38.72
N ILE A 787 35.03 -1.10 -38.54
CA ILE A 787 34.57 -2.08 -37.56
C ILE A 787 35.09 -3.48 -37.94
N THR A 788 35.55 -4.25 -36.96
CA THR A 788 35.96 -5.65 -37.12
C THR A 788 34.91 -6.63 -36.61
N TYR A 789 34.32 -6.35 -35.46
CA TYR A 789 33.30 -7.19 -34.82
C TYR A 789 32.04 -6.38 -34.47
N ILE A 790 30.89 -7.03 -34.67
CA ILE A 790 29.59 -6.61 -34.14
C ILE A 790 29.26 -7.56 -32.99
N ASN A 791 28.96 -7.00 -31.82
CA ASN A 791 28.60 -7.74 -30.63
C ASN A 791 27.19 -7.30 -30.18
N MET A 792 26.29 -8.25 -30.00
CA MET A 792 24.93 -8.02 -29.52
C MET A 792 24.53 -9.06 -28.48
N LEU A 793 23.86 -8.62 -27.42
CA LEU A 793 23.15 -9.46 -26.46
C LEU A 793 21.67 -9.07 -26.47
N VAL A 794 20.78 -10.06 -26.50
CA VAL A 794 19.37 -9.90 -26.13
C VAL A 794 19.17 -10.59 -24.78
N ILE A 795 18.54 -9.90 -23.83
CA ILE A 795 18.07 -10.42 -22.54
C ILE A 795 16.55 -10.37 -22.58
N ASP A 796 15.89 -11.53 -22.61
CA ASP A 796 14.45 -11.61 -22.45
C ASP A 796 14.08 -11.77 -20.97
N GLU A 797 12.91 -11.27 -20.56
CA GLU A 797 12.45 -11.17 -19.16
C GLU A 797 13.59 -10.79 -18.17
N PRO A 798 14.13 -9.55 -18.24
CA PRO A 798 15.25 -9.12 -17.41
C PRO A 798 14.93 -9.19 -15.90
N PRO A 799 15.94 -9.24 -15.00
CA PRO A 799 15.72 -9.36 -13.55
C PRO A 799 14.89 -8.22 -12.94
N ILE A 800 14.18 -8.49 -11.83
CA ILE A 800 13.20 -7.56 -11.20
C ILE A 800 13.78 -6.17 -10.89
N GLU A 801 15.08 -6.07 -10.61
CA GLU A 801 15.79 -4.79 -10.39
C GLU A 801 15.78 -3.88 -11.63
N TYR A 802 15.92 -4.44 -12.84
CA TYR A 802 16.01 -3.67 -14.09
C TYR A 802 14.75 -2.84 -14.37
N TYR A 803 13.59 -3.33 -13.94
CA TYR A 803 12.31 -2.61 -14.04
C TYR A 803 12.24 -1.34 -13.18
N ARG A 804 13.18 -1.14 -12.24
CA ARG A 804 13.15 -0.03 -11.26
C ARG A 804 14.49 0.70 -11.06
N LEU A 805 15.45 0.55 -11.97
CA LEU A 805 16.77 1.20 -11.86
C LEU A 805 16.72 2.73 -11.70
N ASN A 806 15.64 3.40 -12.13
CA ASN A 806 15.50 4.84 -12.00
C ASN A 806 14.52 5.26 -10.89
N ASN A 807 15.05 5.42 -9.67
CA ASN A 807 14.30 5.85 -8.48
C ASN A 807 13.75 7.29 -8.52
N SER A 808 14.12 8.15 -9.48
CA SER A 808 13.66 9.55 -9.50
C SER A 808 12.41 9.82 -10.33
N ASN A 809 12.14 8.99 -11.35
CA ASN A 809 11.22 9.35 -12.45
C ASN A 809 10.09 8.34 -12.72
N GLU A 810 9.85 7.35 -11.85
CA GLU A 810 8.82 6.29 -12.03
C GLU A 810 8.88 5.52 -13.37
N LYS A 811 10.03 5.52 -14.05
CA LYS A 811 10.27 4.83 -15.33
C LYS A 811 10.35 3.31 -15.14
N ILE A 812 9.58 2.54 -15.92
CA ILE A 812 9.51 1.08 -15.83
C ILE A 812 9.91 0.42 -17.16
N VAL A 813 10.94 -0.43 -17.16
CA VAL A 813 11.30 -1.26 -18.34
C VAL A 813 10.14 -2.19 -18.68
N SER A 814 9.75 -2.26 -19.96
CA SER A 814 8.52 -2.93 -20.42
C SER A 814 8.73 -3.92 -21.57
N SER A 815 9.98 -4.18 -21.95
CA SER A 815 10.41 -5.13 -22.98
C SER A 815 11.65 -5.91 -22.54
N SER A 816 12.04 -6.91 -23.34
CA SER A 816 13.41 -7.43 -23.40
C SER A 816 14.43 -6.28 -23.54
N ILE A 817 15.66 -6.49 -23.08
CA ILE A 817 16.78 -5.54 -23.18
C ILE A 817 17.72 -5.97 -24.32
N ILE A 818 18.19 -5.00 -25.11
CA ILE A 818 19.12 -5.23 -26.23
C ILE A 818 20.40 -4.44 -25.96
N VAL A 819 21.54 -5.11 -25.82
CA VAL A 819 22.85 -4.47 -25.73
C VAL A 819 23.56 -4.61 -27.07
N ALA A 820 24.01 -3.51 -27.66
CA ALA A 820 24.75 -3.51 -28.92
C ALA A 820 26.08 -2.76 -28.80
N LYS A 821 27.17 -3.35 -29.29
CA LYS A 821 28.52 -2.78 -29.25
C LYS A 821 29.33 -3.20 -30.47
N THR A 822 30.35 -2.44 -30.82
CA THR A 822 31.23 -2.72 -31.97
C THR A 822 32.69 -2.52 -31.59
N GLN A 823 33.57 -3.28 -32.23
CA GLN A 823 35.03 -3.18 -32.03
C GLN A 823 35.69 -2.62 -33.29
N THR A 824 36.65 -1.70 -33.12
CA THR A 824 37.32 -0.99 -34.22
C THR A 824 38.83 -1.20 -34.17
N ILE A 825 39.48 -1.11 -35.32
CA ILE A 825 40.95 -1.07 -35.36
C ILE A 825 41.40 0.34 -34.94
N ASN A 826 42.18 0.42 -33.86
CA ASN A 826 42.77 1.63 -33.26
C ASN A 826 41.84 2.57 -32.45
N ASN A 827 40.72 2.09 -31.88
CA ASN A 827 39.82 2.89 -31.01
C ASN A 827 39.39 4.24 -31.59
N GLN A 828 39.20 4.32 -32.92
CA GLN A 828 38.69 5.55 -33.54
C GLN A 828 37.23 5.79 -33.12
N ILE A 829 36.94 7.02 -32.69
CA ILE A 829 35.59 7.43 -32.28
C ILE A 829 34.70 7.48 -33.53
N ILE A 830 33.82 6.49 -33.68
CA ILE A 830 32.81 6.50 -34.74
C ILE A 830 31.62 7.33 -34.28
N SER A 831 31.48 8.53 -34.85
CA SER A 831 30.29 9.36 -34.66
C SER A 831 29.14 8.87 -35.53
N ASN A 832 28.00 8.59 -34.90
CA ASN A 832 26.70 8.23 -35.48
C ASN A 832 26.65 6.86 -36.19
N MET A 833 26.08 5.86 -35.51
CA MET A 833 25.67 4.59 -36.10
C MET A 833 24.15 4.45 -35.99
N ASN A 834 23.44 4.33 -37.11
CA ASN A 834 22.00 4.18 -37.06
C ASN A 834 21.63 2.71 -36.85
N ILE A 835 20.99 2.42 -35.72
CA ILE A 835 20.37 1.13 -35.41
C ILE A 835 18.85 1.26 -35.44
N THR A 836 18.15 0.24 -35.93
CA THR A 836 16.68 0.09 -35.84
C THR A 836 16.38 -1.03 -34.88
N ILE A 837 15.43 -0.79 -33.96
CA ILE A 837 15.15 -1.65 -32.81
C ILE A 837 13.64 -1.94 -32.75
N TYR A 838 13.30 -3.17 -32.39
CA TYR A 838 11.94 -3.70 -32.34
C TYR A 838 11.70 -4.36 -30.97
N PHE A 839 10.55 -4.06 -30.34
CA PHE A 839 10.19 -4.55 -29.01
C PHE A 839 8.70 -4.90 -28.91
N THR A 840 8.39 -6.11 -28.41
CA THR A 840 7.06 -6.43 -27.86
C THR A 840 6.98 -6.06 -26.38
N LEU A 841 5.75 -6.01 -25.84
CA LEU A 841 5.52 -5.83 -24.40
C LEU A 841 5.65 -7.17 -23.67
N LEU A 842 6.21 -7.14 -22.46
CA LEU A 842 6.28 -8.32 -21.59
C LEU A 842 4.87 -8.68 -21.08
N PRO A 843 4.45 -9.96 -21.13
CA PRO A 843 3.07 -10.37 -20.83
C PRO A 843 2.65 -10.06 -19.39
N ASN A 844 3.61 -10.13 -18.45
CA ASN A 844 3.41 -9.82 -17.04
C ASN A 844 3.09 -8.32 -16.77
N LEU A 845 3.28 -7.43 -17.75
CA LEU A 845 2.99 -5.98 -17.65
C LEU A 845 1.76 -5.54 -18.46
N GLU A 846 1.13 -6.43 -19.24
CA GLU A 846 -0.02 -6.10 -20.09
C GLU A 846 -1.26 -5.64 -19.27
N TYR A 847 -1.34 -6.07 -18.00
CA TYR A 847 -2.52 -5.94 -17.15
C TYR A 847 -2.44 -4.80 -16.10
N ASN A 848 -2.30 -3.53 -16.53
CA ASN A 848 -2.82 -2.34 -15.80
C ASN A 848 -2.53 -0.98 -16.50
N LEU A 849 -1.60 -0.92 -17.45
CA LEU A 849 -0.87 0.30 -17.84
C LEU A 849 -1.61 1.26 -18.81
N THR A 850 -2.92 1.46 -18.63
CA THR A 850 -3.78 2.28 -19.53
C THR A 850 -3.52 3.79 -19.49
N ASN A 851 -2.78 4.29 -18.49
CA ASN A 851 -2.52 5.70 -18.24
C ASN A 851 -1.01 6.05 -18.32
N GLY A 852 -0.33 5.69 -19.41
CA GLY A 852 1.07 6.06 -19.66
C GLY A 852 1.42 6.18 -21.13
N GLU A 853 2.65 6.60 -21.43
CA GLU A 853 3.23 6.60 -22.78
C GLU A 853 4.52 5.76 -22.77
N TYR A 854 4.87 5.18 -23.92
CA TYR A 854 6.07 4.34 -24.09
C TYR A 854 7.17 5.10 -24.84
N TYR A 855 8.42 4.84 -24.48
CA TYR A 855 9.63 5.45 -25.04
C TYR A 855 10.66 4.38 -25.38
N CYS A 856 11.39 4.55 -26.48
CA CYS A 856 12.65 3.83 -26.66
C CYS A 856 13.74 4.63 -25.97
N SER A 857 14.39 4.02 -25.00
CA SER A 857 15.40 4.65 -24.15
C SER A 857 16.67 3.80 -24.13
N PHE A 858 17.81 4.44 -23.92
CA PHE A 858 19.06 3.77 -23.64
C PHE A 858 19.48 3.98 -22.19
N TYR A 859 20.27 3.06 -21.63
CA TYR A 859 20.81 3.19 -20.30
C TYR A 859 22.11 4.00 -20.33
N ASP A 860 22.09 5.22 -19.79
CA ASP A 860 23.31 5.97 -19.54
C ASP A 860 23.94 5.54 -18.22
N THR A 861 25.16 5.00 -18.32
CA THR A 861 25.95 4.54 -17.17
C THR A 861 26.52 5.68 -16.32
N ASN A 862 26.57 6.91 -16.83
CA ASN A 862 27.06 8.08 -16.08
C ASN A 862 26.01 8.61 -15.09
N THR A 863 24.75 8.71 -15.52
CA THR A 863 23.60 9.08 -14.66
C THR A 863 22.93 7.88 -13.98
N SER A 864 23.29 6.65 -14.37
CA SER A 864 22.59 5.41 -13.98
C SER A 864 21.09 5.47 -14.30
N SER A 865 20.73 5.95 -15.49
CA SER A 865 19.34 6.22 -15.85
C SER A 865 18.99 5.89 -17.30
N TRP A 866 17.71 5.57 -17.53
CA TRP A 866 17.15 5.43 -18.87
C TRP A 866 16.87 6.82 -19.49
N ILE A 867 17.50 7.15 -20.61
CA ILE A 867 17.41 8.43 -21.33
C ILE A 867 16.93 8.20 -22.78
N GLU A 868 16.16 9.13 -23.32
CA GLU A 868 15.58 9.07 -24.68
C GLU A 868 16.50 9.65 -25.78
N ASP A 869 17.65 10.23 -25.42
CA ASP A 869 18.49 11.01 -26.33
C ASP A 869 19.14 10.16 -27.43
N GLY A 870 19.11 10.69 -28.65
CA GLY A 870 19.58 10.00 -29.85
C GLY A 870 18.63 8.93 -30.41
N CYS A 871 17.53 8.61 -29.72
CA CYS A 871 16.49 7.68 -30.16
C CYS A 871 15.23 8.40 -30.69
N THR A 872 14.52 7.77 -31.63
CA THR A 872 13.21 8.23 -32.11
C THR A 872 12.09 7.75 -31.18
N TYR A 873 11.03 8.57 -31.04
CA TYR A 873 9.79 8.14 -30.39
C TYR A 873 9.25 6.83 -31.01
N PRO A 874 8.81 5.84 -30.22
CA PRO A 874 8.44 4.52 -30.73
C PRO A 874 7.12 4.52 -31.49
N ILE A 875 7.11 3.82 -32.62
CA ILE A 875 5.94 3.66 -33.50
C ILE A 875 5.34 2.27 -33.27
N PHE A 876 4.09 2.20 -32.83
CA PHE A 876 3.41 0.91 -32.65
C PHE A 876 2.93 0.34 -33.99
N ASN A 877 3.41 -0.86 -34.34
CA ASN A 877 3.03 -1.58 -35.54
C ASN A 877 1.95 -2.63 -35.21
N SER A 878 0.69 -2.28 -35.46
CA SER A 878 -0.47 -3.12 -35.12
C SER A 878 -0.50 -4.50 -35.78
N ASN A 879 0.25 -4.71 -36.87
CA ASN A 879 0.28 -5.98 -37.59
C ASN A 879 1.15 -7.04 -36.91
N PHE A 880 2.14 -6.61 -36.12
CA PHE A 880 3.09 -7.48 -35.39
C PHE A 880 3.08 -7.22 -33.87
N GLN A 881 2.11 -6.43 -33.38
CA GLN A 881 1.92 -6.05 -31.96
C GLN A 881 3.19 -5.55 -31.23
N ARG A 882 4.09 -4.88 -31.96
CA ARG A 882 5.39 -4.42 -31.46
C ARG A 882 5.61 -2.93 -31.69
N TYR A 883 6.50 -2.34 -30.91
CA TYR A 883 7.02 -0.99 -31.10
C TYR A 883 8.30 -1.03 -31.95
N GLU A 884 8.44 -0.05 -32.84
CA GLU A 884 9.57 0.10 -33.76
C GLU A 884 10.18 1.49 -33.59
N CYS A 885 11.50 1.57 -33.44
CA CYS A 885 12.23 2.82 -33.25
C CYS A 885 13.65 2.75 -33.83
N SER A 886 14.35 3.88 -33.90
CA SER A 886 15.74 3.94 -34.35
C SER A 886 16.57 4.87 -33.47
N CYS A 887 17.82 4.50 -33.20
CA CYS A 887 18.76 5.30 -32.43
C CYS A 887 20.05 5.54 -33.23
N ASN A 888 20.76 6.64 -32.94
CA ASN A 888 21.97 7.06 -33.68
C ASN A 888 23.30 6.64 -33.01
N HIS A 889 23.24 5.76 -32.01
CA HIS A 889 24.39 5.23 -31.27
C HIS A 889 24.21 3.72 -31.02
N LEU A 890 25.20 3.08 -30.37
CA LEU A 890 25.15 1.69 -29.92
C LEU A 890 25.46 1.63 -28.43
N THR A 891 24.48 1.19 -27.64
CA THR A 891 24.47 1.13 -26.17
C THR A 891 23.54 -0.01 -25.70
N SER A 892 23.18 -0.04 -24.41
CA SER A 892 22.09 -0.85 -23.85
C SER A 892 20.72 -0.16 -24.04
N PHE A 893 19.78 -0.79 -24.72
CA PHE A 893 18.46 -0.26 -25.11
C PHE A 893 17.28 -1.06 -24.52
N ALA A 894 16.17 -0.36 -24.24
CA ALA A 894 14.89 -0.98 -23.88
C ALA A 894 13.69 -0.09 -24.27
N LEU A 895 12.49 -0.69 -24.31
CA LEU A 895 11.23 0.06 -24.27
C LEU A 895 10.88 0.35 -22.80
N VAL A 896 10.65 1.61 -22.48
CA VAL A 896 10.34 2.10 -21.13
C VAL A 896 8.95 2.72 -21.11
N TRP A 897 8.13 2.38 -20.12
CA TRP A 897 6.85 3.00 -19.83
C TRP A 897 7.00 4.12 -18.80
N LEU A 898 6.28 5.22 -19.01
CA LEU A 898 6.16 6.32 -18.04
C LEU A 898 4.67 6.57 -17.68
N PRO A 899 4.32 6.69 -16.39
CA PRO A 899 2.96 7.08 -16.00
C PRO A 899 2.64 8.51 -16.45
N LYS A 900 1.46 8.69 -17.05
CA LYS A 900 1.02 9.96 -17.68
C LYS A 900 0.81 11.10 -16.68
N THR A 901 0.78 10.78 -15.39
CA THR A 901 0.81 11.74 -14.27
C THR A 901 2.11 12.54 -14.19
N MET A 902 3.22 12.05 -14.78
CA MET A 902 4.50 12.78 -14.87
C MET A 902 4.86 13.27 -16.28
N HIS A 903 3.91 13.35 -17.22
CA HIS A 903 4.13 14.02 -18.50
C HIS A 903 4.07 15.56 -18.43
N ILE A 904 4.94 16.13 -17.60
CA ILE A 904 5.54 17.43 -17.90
C ILE A 904 6.50 17.19 -19.07
N LYS A 905 6.00 17.32 -20.30
CA LYS A 905 6.84 17.15 -21.50
C LYS A 905 7.89 18.27 -21.57
N ASN A 906 9.11 17.92 -22.01
CA ASN A 906 10.28 18.82 -22.11
C ASN A 906 10.16 19.91 -23.20
N THR A 907 8.95 20.45 -23.41
CA THR A 907 8.65 21.43 -24.45
C THR A 907 7.76 22.56 -23.90
N LYS A 908 8.15 23.78 -24.23
CA LYS A 908 7.49 25.02 -23.78
C LYS A 908 6.22 25.28 -24.61
N TYR A 909 5.10 24.69 -24.21
CA TYR A 909 3.78 24.91 -24.83
C TYR A 909 2.66 25.09 -23.80
N PHE A 910 1.60 25.78 -24.21
CA PHE A 910 0.32 25.84 -23.48
C PHE A 910 -0.62 24.73 -23.97
N ASP A 911 -1.41 24.14 -23.08
CA ASP A 911 -2.43 23.17 -23.49
C ASP A 911 -3.57 23.84 -24.29
N VAL A 912 -4.37 23.03 -25.00
CA VAL A 912 -5.44 23.56 -25.88
C VAL A 912 -6.50 24.31 -25.07
N GLU A 913 -6.81 23.81 -23.86
CA GLU A 913 -7.63 24.48 -22.84
C GLU A 913 -7.08 25.87 -22.47
N ASP A 914 -5.77 25.99 -22.22
CA ASP A 914 -5.12 27.25 -21.82
C ASP A 914 -5.18 28.28 -22.96
N ILE A 915 -4.82 27.87 -24.18
CA ILE A 915 -4.86 28.72 -25.38
C ILE A 915 -6.27 29.25 -25.62
N ILE A 916 -7.29 28.39 -25.56
CA ILE A 916 -8.68 28.81 -25.79
C ILE A 916 -9.22 29.66 -24.63
N SER A 917 -8.80 29.40 -23.38
CA SER A 917 -9.11 30.26 -22.23
C SER A 917 -8.59 31.69 -22.43
N LEU A 918 -7.34 31.85 -22.87
CA LEU A 918 -6.75 33.17 -23.18
C LEU A 918 -7.53 33.88 -24.31
N ILE A 919 -7.85 33.17 -25.40
CA ILE A 919 -8.61 33.72 -26.54
C ILE A 919 -10.01 34.19 -26.10
N PHE A 920 -10.75 33.37 -25.34
CA PHE A 920 -12.09 33.73 -24.89
C PHE A 920 -12.08 34.92 -23.91
N GLN A 921 -11.14 34.96 -22.96
CA GLN A 921 -10.97 36.10 -22.05
C GLN A 921 -10.70 37.41 -22.81
N MET A 922 -9.85 37.37 -23.86
CA MET A 922 -9.57 38.52 -24.72
C MET A 922 -10.81 39.00 -25.50
N ILE A 923 -11.61 38.07 -26.05
CA ILE A 923 -12.89 38.40 -26.69
C ILE A 923 -13.85 39.06 -25.67
N SER A 924 -13.94 38.51 -24.45
CA SER A 924 -14.76 39.08 -23.38
C SER A 924 -14.31 40.49 -22.98
N ILE A 925 -13.01 40.76 -22.88
CA ILE A 925 -12.47 42.12 -22.62
C ILE A 925 -12.96 43.09 -23.69
N ILE A 926 -12.89 42.73 -24.98
CA ILE A 926 -13.37 43.58 -26.10
C ILE A 926 -14.90 43.82 -25.99
N CYS A 927 -15.69 42.80 -25.65
CA CYS A 927 -17.12 42.94 -25.45
C CYS A 927 -17.46 43.85 -24.25
N PHE A 928 -16.81 43.67 -23.10
CA PHE A 928 -17.02 44.51 -21.92
C PHE A 928 -16.57 45.97 -22.17
N LEU A 929 -15.44 46.19 -22.84
CA LEU A 929 -14.98 47.53 -23.25
C LEU A 929 -15.98 48.19 -24.19
N SER A 930 -16.59 47.45 -25.12
CA SER A 930 -17.63 47.96 -26.01
C SER A 930 -18.87 48.44 -25.24
N ILE A 931 -19.30 47.70 -24.21
CA ILE A 931 -20.40 48.14 -23.31
C ILE A 931 -20.00 49.41 -22.55
N LEU A 932 -18.79 49.46 -21.98
CA LEU A 932 -18.26 50.62 -21.25
C LEU A 932 -18.19 51.87 -22.12
N ILE A 933 -17.52 51.79 -23.27
CA ILE A 933 -17.35 52.88 -24.23
C ILE A 933 -18.72 53.39 -24.70
N HIS A 934 -19.62 52.49 -25.11
CA HIS A 934 -20.96 52.89 -25.55
C HIS A 934 -21.74 53.59 -24.41
N SER A 935 -21.69 53.06 -23.18
CA SER A 935 -22.36 53.66 -22.02
C SER A 935 -21.83 55.08 -21.73
N LEU A 936 -20.51 55.26 -21.79
CA LEU A 936 -19.85 56.55 -21.58
C LEU A 936 -20.16 57.55 -22.71
N ILE A 937 -20.21 57.10 -23.97
CA ILE A 937 -20.60 57.94 -25.12
C ILE A 937 -22.06 58.41 -24.96
N LYS A 938 -23.00 57.49 -24.67
CA LYS A 938 -24.42 57.85 -24.45
C LYS A 938 -24.58 58.88 -23.32
N ARG A 939 -23.78 58.77 -22.25
CA ARG A 939 -23.71 59.72 -21.13
C ARG A 939 -23.12 61.07 -21.53
N ARG A 940 -22.06 61.10 -22.36
CA ARG A 940 -21.47 62.34 -22.89
C ARG A 940 -22.45 63.13 -23.77
N ILE A 941 -23.28 62.42 -24.55
CA ILE A 941 -24.27 63.05 -25.44
C ILE A 941 -25.47 63.60 -24.64
N ASN A 942 -25.97 62.86 -23.64
CA ASN A 942 -27.15 63.25 -22.87
C ASN A 942 -26.79 63.72 -21.45
N LEU A 943 -26.18 64.91 -21.36
CA LEU A 943 -25.67 65.51 -20.11
C LEU A 943 -26.71 65.66 -18.98
N ASN A 944 -28.00 65.79 -19.32
CA ASN A 944 -29.08 66.04 -18.35
C ASN A 944 -29.75 64.77 -17.80
N ILE A 945 -29.23 63.57 -18.10
CA ILE A 945 -29.77 62.31 -17.55
C ILE A 945 -29.00 61.93 -16.28
N GLU A 946 -29.67 61.97 -15.12
CA GLU A 946 -29.12 61.44 -13.88
C GLU A 946 -28.81 59.93 -13.99
N LEU A 947 -27.72 59.48 -13.36
CA LEU A 947 -27.39 58.05 -13.34
C LEU A 947 -28.31 57.29 -12.38
N GLU A 948 -29.39 56.73 -12.91
CA GLU A 948 -30.10 55.62 -12.25
C GLU A 948 -29.10 54.53 -11.87
N ALA A 949 -29.16 54.06 -10.62
CA ALA A 949 -28.33 52.94 -10.17
C ALA A 949 -28.51 51.67 -11.04
N ARG A 950 -29.69 51.50 -11.66
CA ARG A 950 -30.02 50.44 -12.63
C ARG A 950 -28.96 50.24 -13.71
N ASP A 951 -28.53 51.33 -14.35
CA ASP A 951 -27.64 51.28 -15.52
C ASP A 951 -26.15 51.29 -15.12
N LEU A 952 -25.86 51.53 -13.83
CA LEU A 952 -24.51 51.50 -13.25
C LEU A 952 -24.10 50.11 -12.74
N LEU A 953 -25.05 49.30 -12.26
CA LEU A 953 -24.77 47.97 -11.66
C LEU A 953 -24.08 46.99 -12.63
N PRO A 954 -24.54 46.80 -13.89
CA PRO A 954 -23.83 45.93 -14.82
C PRO A 954 -22.44 46.47 -15.18
N LEU A 955 -22.31 47.81 -15.25
CA LEU A 955 -21.07 48.50 -15.59
C LEU A 955 -19.97 48.23 -14.56
N ILE A 956 -20.33 48.25 -13.26
CA ILE A 956 -19.44 47.90 -12.15
C ILE A 956 -19.02 46.42 -12.23
N SER A 957 -19.97 45.51 -12.46
CA SER A 957 -19.67 44.07 -12.62
C SER A 957 -18.67 43.85 -13.76
N CYS A 958 -18.95 44.38 -14.96
CA CYS A 958 -18.08 44.24 -16.13
C CYS A 958 -16.68 44.81 -15.87
N ALA A 959 -16.57 45.98 -15.22
CA ALA A 959 -15.29 46.59 -14.88
C ALA A 959 -14.48 45.72 -13.90
N SER A 960 -15.12 45.05 -12.94
CA SER A 960 -14.43 44.11 -12.04
C SER A 960 -13.93 42.86 -12.77
N THR A 961 -14.72 42.26 -13.67
CA THR A 961 -14.29 41.10 -14.47
C THR A 961 -13.14 41.45 -15.43
N ILE A 962 -13.17 42.64 -16.07
CA ILE A 962 -12.07 43.10 -16.95
C ILE A 962 -10.74 43.14 -16.19
N LEU A 963 -10.72 43.67 -14.96
CA LEU A 963 -9.48 43.76 -14.18
C LEU A 963 -8.94 42.37 -13.85
N VAL A 964 -9.81 41.42 -13.46
CA VAL A 964 -9.40 40.01 -13.25
C VAL A 964 -8.75 39.44 -14.51
N PHE A 965 -9.40 39.53 -15.67
CA PHE A 965 -8.88 38.92 -16.92
C PHE A 965 -7.56 39.56 -17.37
N ILE A 966 -7.43 40.90 -17.31
CA ILE A 966 -6.18 41.58 -17.71
C ILE A 966 -5.00 41.12 -16.83
N PHE A 967 -5.17 41.12 -15.50
CA PHE A 967 -4.09 40.72 -14.59
C PHE A 967 -3.84 39.20 -14.62
N TYR A 968 -4.85 38.36 -14.84
CA TYR A 968 -4.70 36.91 -15.01
C TYR A 968 -3.89 36.57 -16.28
N ILE A 969 -4.22 37.18 -17.42
CA ILE A 969 -3.46 37.03 -18.67
C ILE A 969 -2.02 37.53 -18.46
N THR A 970 -1.83 38.65 -17.76
CA THR A 970 -0.49 39.16 -17.44
C THR A 970 0.30 38.17 -16.58
N LEU A 971 -0.33 37.50 -15.60
CA LEU A 971 0.32 36.49 -14.75
C LEU A 971 0.79 35.28 -15.56
N GLY A 972 -0.09 34.67 -16.35
CA GLY A 972 0.26 33.51 -17.19
C GLY A 972 1.37 33.85 -18.19
N LEU A 973 1.28 34.99 -18.87
CA LEU A 973 2.33 35.43 -19.80
C LEU A 973 3.67 35.75 -19.09
N THR A 974 3.63 36.31 -17.86
CA THR A 974 4.86 36.57 -17.09
C THR A 974 5.54 35.26 -16.69
N VAL A 975 4.78 34.26 -16.23
CA VAL A 975 5.32 32.93 -15.91
C VAL A 975 5.85 32.23 -17.15
N TYR A 976 5.06 32.13 -18.21
CA TYR A 976 5.48 31.53 -19.48
C TYR A 976 6.73 32.19 -20.08
N THR A 977 6.95 33.50 -19.88
CA THR A 977 8.14 34.18 -20.39
C THR A 977 9.36 34.12 -19.47
N GLN A 978 9.18 34.03 -18.14
CA GLN A 978 10.28 34.14 -17.17
C GLN A 978 10.69 32.83 -16.47
N THR A 979 9.89 31.75 -16.55
CA THR A 979 10.36 30.42 -16.16
C THR A 979 11.49 29.97 -17.08
N GLU A 980 12.61 29.51 -16.49
CA GLU A 980 13.81 29.07 -17.23
C GLU A 980 13.92 27.54 -17.34
N SER A 981 13.40 26.78 -16.37
CA SER A 981 13.45 25.31 -16.36
C SER A 981 12.13 24.67 -15.91
N LEU A 982 12.00 23.36 -16.11
CA LEU A 982 10.84 22.57 -15.64
C LEU A 982 10.95 22.11 -14.19
N GLU A 983 12.12 22.31 -13.56
CA GLU A 983 12.38 21.96 -12.16
C GLU A 983 12.13 23.16 -11.21
N GLU A 984 11.90 24.35 -11.76
CA GLU A 984 11.65 25.59 -11.01
C GLU A 984 10.24 25.59 -10.37
N ASN A 985 10.15 25.08 -9.14
CA ASN A 985 8.90 25.00 -8.38
C ASN A 985 8.64 26.24 -7.47
N ILE A 986 9.55 27.22 -7.43
CA ILE A 986 9.48 28.40 -6.55
C ILE A 986 9.02 29.64 -7.33
N CYS A 987 7.97 30.32 -6.86
CA CYS A 987 7.50 31.55 -7.52
C CYS A 987 8.52 32.70 -7.40
N PHE A 988 9.14 33.08 -8.52
CA PHE A 988 9.94 34.29 -8.64
C PHE A 988 9.16 35.57 -8.25
N ARG A 989 9.88 36.61 -7.80
CA ARG A 989 9.30 37.79 -7.13
C ARG A 989 8.18 38.48 -7.91
N THR A 990 8.31 38.58 -9.23
CA THR A 990 7.33 39.26 -10.10
C THR A 990 6.02 38.47 -10.21
N SER A 991 6.08 37.15 -10.43
CA SER A 991 4.89 36.30 -10.52
C SER A 991 4.19 36.18 -9.15
N ASN A 992 4.95 36.14 -8.05
CA ASN A 992 4.41 36.12 -6.69
C ASN A 992 3.59 37.41 -6.38
N ILE A 993 4.15 38.61 -6.62
CA ILE A 993 3.42 39.88 -6.46
C ILE A 993 2.16 39.91 -7.33
N LEU A 994 2.28 39.46 -8.59
CA LEU A 994 1.20 39.49 -9.57
C LEU A 994 0.09 38.47 -9.25
N MET A 995 0.45 37.31 -8.69
CA MET A 995 -0.46 36.30 -8.14
C MET A 995 -1.33 36.88 -7.03
N PHE A 996 -0.74 37.57 -6.05
CA PHE A 996 -1.51 38.21 -4.97
C PHE A 996 -2.41 39.35 -5.48
N ILE A 997 -2.00 40.08 -6.53
CA ILE A 997 -2.86 41.08 -7.20
C ILE A 997 -4.05 40.40 -7.90
N VAL A 998 -3.83 39.30 -8.65
CA VAL A 998 -4.90 38.52 -9.28
C VAL A 998 -5.87 37.95 -8.23
N TYR A 999 -5.34 37.36 -7.16
CA TYR A 999 -6.14 36.84 -6.05
C TYR A 999 -7.01 37.93 -5.39
N TYR A 1000 -6.43 39.10 -5.11
CA TYR A 1000 -7.19 40.26 -4.63
C TYR A 1000 -8.30 40.67 -5.59
N LEU A 1001 -8.02 40.74 -6.90
CA LEU A 1001 -9.01 41.11 -7.91
C LEU A 1001 -10.12 40.05 -8.04
N VAL A 1002 -9.82 38.76 -7.87
CA VAL A 1002 -10.82 37.68 -7.87
C VAL A 1002 -11.77 37.80 -6.67
N ILE A 1003 -11.25 37.94 -5.45
CA ILE A 1003 -12.08 38.14 -4.25
C ILE A 1003 -12.87 39.44 -4.35
N PHE A 1004 -12.26 40.51 -4.88
CA PHE A 1004 -12.93 41.79 -5.12
C PHE A 1004 -14.04 41.69 -6.17
N MET A 1005 -13.86 40.91 -7.24
CA MET A 1005 -14.90 40.63 -8.23
C MET A 1005 -16.09 39.90 -7.57
N PHE A 1006 -15.86 38.82 -6.82
CA PHE A 1006 -16.95 38.09 -6.15
C PHE A 1006 -17.67 38.95 -5.11
N CYS A 1007 -16.95 39.69 -4.27
CA CYS A 1007 -17.57 40.58 -3.29
C CYS A 1007 -18.26 41.79 -3.97
N THR A 1008 -17.84 42.21 -5.16
CA THR A 1008 -18.50 43.26 -5.95
C THR A 1008 -19.78 42.74 -6.63
N LYS A 1009 -19.72 41.57 -7.27
CA LYS A 1009 -20.88 40.87 -7.84
C LYS A 1009 -21.94 40.57 -6.76
N THR A 1010 -21.50 40.23 -5.54
CA THR A 1010 -22.39 40.06 -4.38
C THR A 1010 -23.04 41.38 -3.92
N SER A 1011 -22.26 42.47 -3.83
CA SER A 1011 -22.81 43.81 -3.56
C SER A 1011 -23.81 44.29 -4.63
N VAL A 1012 -23.59 43.94 -5.91
CA VAL A 1012 -24.52 44.17 -7.02
C VAL A 1012 -25.79 43.31 -6.88
N GLY A 1013 -25.64 42.03 -6.53
CA GLY A 1013 -26.74 41.11 -6.25
C GLY A 1013 -27.62 41.59 -5.11
N TYR A 1014 -27.03 42.04 -4.00
CA TYR A 1014 -27.74 42.56 -2.84
C TYR A 1014 -28.48 43.87 -3.15
N PHE A 1015 -27.88 44.76 -3.95
CA PHE A 1015 -28.58 45.96 -4.40
C PHE A 1015 -29.79 45.65 -5.30
N ASN A 1016 -29.68 44.64 -6.16
CA ASN A 1016 -30.81 44.14 -6.96
C ASN A 1016 -31.88 43.46 -6.09
N TYR A 1017 -31.49 42.64 -5.11
CA TYR A 1017 -32.41 42.05 -4.13
C TYR A 1017 -33.21 43.13 -3.40
N LEU A 1018 -32.56 44.15 -2.84
CA LEU A 1018 -33.24 45.29 -2.21
C LEU A 1018 -34.22 45.96 -3.18
N ARG A 1019 -33.80 46.22 -4.42
CA ARG A 1019 -34.61 46.90 -5.43
C ARG A 1019 -35.89 46.14 -5.82
N PHE A 1020 -35.86 44.80 -5.85
CA PHE A 1020 -37.01 43.99 -6.27
C PHE A 1020 -37.86 43.45 -5.10
N VAL A 1021 -37.24 43.10 -3.97
CA VAL A 1021 -37.92 42.48 -2.81
C VAL A 1021 -38.31 43.51 -1.75
N HIS A 1022 -37.54 44.59 -1.59
CA HIS A 1022 -37.83 45.69 -0.66
C HIS A 1022 -37.80 47.06 -1.38
N PRO A 1023 -38.69 47.30 -2.36
CA PRO A 1023 -38.66 48.48 -3.22
C PRO A 1023 -38.88 49.82 -2.50
N TYR A 1024 -39.34 49.82 -1.25
CA TYR A 1024 -39.59 51.01 -0.45
C TYR A 1024 -38.84 50.95 0.90
N PRO A 1025 -38.03 51.97 1.24
CA PRO A 1025 -37.57 53.07 0.39
C PRO A 1025 -36.60 52.58 -0.71
N PRO A 1026 -36.58 53.19 -1.90
CA PRO A 1026 -35.70 52.77 -2.99
C PRO A 1026 -34.21 52.88 -2.59
N PRO A 1027 -33.35 51.90 -2.95
CA PRO A 1027 -31.97 51.86 -2.47
C PRO A 1027 -31.15 53.01 -3.05
N SER A 1028 -30.57 53.84 -2.18
CA SER A 1028 -29.87 55.06 -2.58
C SER A 1028 -28.46 54.80 -3.11
N LEU A 1029 -27.97 55.69 -4.00
CA LEU A 1029 -26.62 55.59 -4.56
C LEU A 1029 -25.52 55.77 -3.49
N LYS A 1030 -25.83 56.40 -2.34
CA LYS A 1030 -24.97 56.41 -1.14
C LYS A 1030 -24.78 54.99 -0.56
N ARG A 1031 -25.85 54.19 -0.51
CA ARG A 1031 -25.80 52.78 -0.06
C ARG A 1031 -25.00 51.90 -1.02
N LEU A 1032 -25.08 52.13 -2.33
CA LEU A 1032 -24.24 51.45 -3.32
C LEU A 1032 -22.74 51.77 -3.11
N ARG A 1033 -22.38 53.04 -2.91
CA ARG A 1033 -20.98 53.42 -2.62
C ARG A 1033 -20.46 52.77 -1.34
N LEU A 1034 -21.27 52.72 -0.28
CA LEU A 1034 -20.91 52.05 0.97
C LEU A 1034 -20.63 50.54 0.75
N LEU A 1035 -21.49 49.86 -0.02
CA LEU A 1035 -21.33 48.44 -0.34
C LEU A 1035 -20.03 48.15 -1.11
N LEU A 1036 -19.67 49.00 -2.08
CA LEU A 1036 -18.42 48.85 -2.83
C LEU A 1036 -17.17 49.11 -1.97
N ILE A 1037 -17.24 50.07 -1.04
CA ILE A 1037 -16.17 50.31 -0.06
C ILE A 1037 -16.00 49.11 0.88
N SER A 1038 -17.10 48.50 1.36
CA SER A 1038 -17.00 47.26 2.12
C SER A 1038 -16.44 46.10 1.29
N SER A 1039 -16.80 45.96 0.00
CA SER A 1039 -16.22 44.92 -0.87
C SER A 1039 -14.70 45.09 -1.02
N PHE A 1040 -14.21 46.32 -1.20
CA PHE A 1040 -12.78 46.65 -1.25
C PHE A 1040 -12.05 46.26 0.05
N LEU A 1041 -12.60 46.68 1.20
CA LEU A 1041 -11.99 46.40 2.52
C LEU A 1041 -11.96 44.92 2.85
N ILE A 1042 -13.05 44.18 2.61
CA ILE A 1042 -13.13 42.72 2.83
C ILE A 1042 -12.07 42.00 1.99
N SER A 1043 -11.91 42.40 0.73
CA SER A 1043 -10.94 41.78 -0.19
C SER A 1043 -9.49 42.05 0.23
N ILE A 1044 -9.18 43.28 0.69
CA ILE A 1044 -7.87 43.58 1.28
C ILE A 1044 -7.63 42.71 2.53
N THR A 1045 -8.58 42.64 3.46
CA THR A 1045 -8.41 41.85 4.69
C THR A 1045 -8.09 40.38 4.40
N TYR A 1046 -8.80 39.76 3.45
CA TYR A 1046 -8.58 38.35 3.09
C TYR A 1046 -7.21 38.12 2.43
N VAL A 1047 -6.78 39.02 1.54
CA VAL A 1047 -5.47 38.90 0.88
C VAL A 1047 -4.31 39.24 1.83
N SER A 1048 -4.48 40.20 2.75
CA SER A 1048 -3.49 40.49 3.79
C SER A 1048 -3.26 39.28 4.71
N PHE A 1049 -4.29 38.49 4.99
CA PHE A 1049 -4.18 37.24 5.74
C PHE A 1049 -3.33 36.20 4.98
N ALA A 1050 -3.62 35.97 3.69
CA ALA A 1050 -2.83 35.06 2.85
C ALA A 1050 -1.36 35.48 2.70
N ILE A 1051 -1.09 36.78 2.49
CA ILE A 1051 0.27 37.33 2.46
C ILE A 1051 0.98 37.15 3.81
N GLY A 1052 0.25 37.33 4.92
CA GLY A 1052 0.78 37.16 6.27
C GLY A 1052 1.24 35.73 6.57
N PHE A 1053 0.50 34.71 6.14
CA PHE A 1053 0.99 33.33 6.24
C PHE A 1053 2.15 33.07 5.26
N ASN A 1054 2.10 33.60 4.04
CA ASN A 1054 3.17 33.43 3.05
C ASN A 1054 4.49 34.14 3.41
N SER A 1055 4.53 34.96 4.47
CA SER A 1055 5.81 35.50 4.98
C SER A 1055 6.63 34.48 5.77
N ASN A 1056 6.04 33.33 6.16
CA ASN A 1056 6.77 32.21 6.75
C ASN A 1056 6.91 31.09 5.71
N SER A 1057 8.15 30.78 5.32
CA SER A 1057 8.46 29.78 4.30
C SER A 1057 7.99 28.37 4.65
N SER A 1058 7.92 28.02 5.94
CA SER A 1058 7.52 26.68 6.41
C SER A 1058 6.09 26.27 6.03
N TYR A 1059 5.22 27.20 5.59
CA TYR A 1059 3.85 26.87 5.20
C TYR A 1059 3.67 26.52 3.71
N HIS A 1060 4.69 26.71 2.86
CA HIS A 1060 4.68 26.32 1.43
C HIS A 1060 3.37 26.64 0.67
N ILE A 1061 2.89 27.88 0.81
CA ILE A 1061 1.54 28.31 0.37
C ILE A 1061 1.45 28.52 -1.15
N THR A 1062 2.51 29.04 -1.76
CA THR A 1062 2.59 29.28 -3.21
C THR A 1062 3.58 28.34 -3.88
N ILE A 1063 3.20 27.80 -5.04
CA ILE A 1063 4.05 26.98 -5.91
C ILE A 1063 4.04 27.54 -7.32
N LEU A 1064 5.17 27.44 -8.02
CA LEU A 1064 5.25 27.70 -9.45
C LEU A 1064 4.88 26.42 -10.18
N TYR A 1065 3.87 26.49 -11.05
CA TYR A 1065 3.58 25.45 -12.03
C TYR A 1065 4.32 25.84 -13.32
N PRO A 1066 5.42 25.16 -13.70
CA PRO A 1066 6.33 25.61 -14.77
C PRO A 1066 5.61 25.94 -16.09
N TYR A 1067 5.99 27.06 -16.70
CA TYR A 1067 5.39 27.66 -17.90
C TYR A 1067 3.88 27.98 -17.83
N LYS A 1068 3.15 27.61 -16.77
CA LYS A 1068 1.70 27.82 -16.66
C LYS A 1068 1.33 29.00 -15.75
N ILE A 1069 1.57 28.90 -14.44
CA ILE A 1069 1.11 29.91 -13.46
C ILE A 1069 1.87 29.80 -12.13
N CYS A 1070 2.05 30.92 -11.42
CA CYS A 1070 2.36 30.90 -9.99
C CYS A 1070 1.03 30.99 -9.23
N TRP A 1071 0.72 30.01 -8.38
CA TRP A 1071 -0.56 29.98 -7.66
C TRP A 1071 -0.45 29.27 -6.31
N PHE A 1072 -1.56 29.13 -5.61
CA PHE A 1072 -1.63 28.34 -4.37
C PHE A 1072 -1.32 26.86 -4.63
N THR A 1073 -0.73 26.19 -3.63
CA THR A 1073 -0.60 24.73 -3.63
C THR A 1073 -1.97 24.02 -3.55
N PRO A 1074 -2.10 22.78 -4.05
CA PRO A 1074 -3.40 22.08 -4.12
C PRO A 1074 -4.09 21.96 -2.77
N ASN A 1075 -3.36 21.67 -1.70
CA ASN A 1075 -3.94 21.52 -0.35
C ASN A 1075 -4.42 22.86 0.23
N VAL A 1076 -3.82 23.98 -0.19
CA VAL A 1076 -4.03 25.32 0.39
C VAL A 1076 -5.10 26.12 -0.36
N ILE A 1077 -5.31 25.85 -1.66
CA ILE A 1077 -6.29 26.54 -2.50
C ILE A 1077 -7.73 26.45 -1.94
N HIS A 1078 -8.09 25.34 -1.29
CA HIS A 1078 -9.40 25.13 -0.72
C HIS A 1078 -9.76 26.19 0.34
N TYR A 1079 -8.83 26.47 1.26
CA TYR A 1079 -9.02 27.38 2.39
C TYR A 1079 -9.03 28.86 1.97
N PHE A 1080 -8.07 29.26 1.13
CA PHE A 1080 -7.89 30.67 0.76
C PHE A 1080 -8.74 31.10 -0.44
N LEU A 1081 -9.13 30.18 -1.34
CA LEU A 1081 -9.84 30.52 -2.58
C LEU A 1081 -11.22 29.87 -2.67
N THR A 1082 -11.31 28.54 -2.54
CA THR A 1082 -12.55 27.80 -2.82
C THR A 1082 -13.65 28.10 -1.81
N ILE A 1083 -13.37 28.04 -0.50
CA ILE A 1083 -14.36 28.31 0.57
C ILE A 1083 -14.91 29.76 0.49
N PRO A 1084 -14.10 30.82 0.39
CA PRO A 1084 -14.60 32.20 0.24
C PRO A 1084 -15.49 32.39 -0.99
N ILE A 1085 -15.11 31.81 -2.13
CA ILE A 1085 -15.89 31.89 -3.37
C ILE A 1085 -17.24 31.16 -3.22
N CYS A 1086 -17.26 30.00 -2.56
CA CYS A 1086 -18.49 29.27 -2.27
C CYS A 1086 -19.46 30.10 -1.41
N ILE A 1087 -18.97 30.82 -0.39
CA ILE A 1087 -19.79 31.68 0.46
C ILE A 1087 -20.43 32.82 -0.37
N PHE A 1088 -19.66 33.51 -1.22
CA PHE A 1088 -20.20 34.56 -2.09
C PHE A 1088 -21.22 34.01 -3.12
N LEU A 1089 -20.93 32.86 -3.73
CA LEU A 1089 -21.84 32.22 -4.69
C LEU A 1089 -23.13 31.72 -4.04
N LEU A 1090 -23.07 31.17 -2.81
CA LEU A 1090 -24.25 30.77 -2.04
C LEU A 1090 -25.14 31.98 -1.71
N LEU A 1091 -24.55 33.10 -1.28
CA LEU A 1091 -25.28 34.35 -1.05
C LEU A 1091 -25.97 34.84 -2.34
N ASN A 1092 -25.28 34.79 -3.49
CA ASN A 1092 -25.86 35.15 -4.79
C ASN A 1092 -27.03 34.23 -5.18
N ILE A 1093 -26.91 32.92 -4.97
CA ILE A 1093 -28.01 31.97 -5.19
C ILE A 1093 -29.22 32.33 -4.31
N ILE A 1094 -29.02 32.58 -3.01
CA ILE A 1094 -30.10 32.95 -2.07
C ILE A 1094 -30.81 34.24 -2.50
N MET A 1095 -30.04 35.25 -2.92
CA MET A 1095 -30.59 36.51 -3.42
C MET A 1095 -31.35 36.34 -4.73
N ILE A 1096 -30.83 35.54 -5.67
CA ILE A 1096 -31.49 35.25 -6.95
C ILE A 1096 -32.77 34.44 -6.74
N ILE A 1097 -32.78 33.41 -5.90
CA ILE A 1097 -33.99 32.65 -5.54
C ILE A 1097 -35.05 33.59 -4.93
N SER A 1098 -34.63 34.54 -4.08
CA SER A 1098 -35.54 35.51 -3.47
C SER A 1098 -36.15 36.47 -4.50
N VAL A 1099 -35.34 36.97 -5.45
CA VAL A 1099 -35.81 37.80 -6.57
C VAL A 1099 -36.73 37.00 -7.51
N ILE A 1100 -36.40 35.73 -7.83
CA ILE A 1100 -37.24 34.82 -8.62
C ILE A 1100 -38.61 34.64 -7.95
N ARG A 1101 -38.65 34.30 -6.65
CA ARG A 1101 -39.90 34.13 -5.89
C ARG A 1101 -40.77 35.39 -5.94
N CYS A 1102 -40.16 36.57 -5.76
CA CYS A 1102 -40.87 37.84 -5.83
C CYS A 1102 -41.43 38.13 -7.25
N LEU A 1103 -40.61 37.94 -8.30
CA LEU A 1103 -41.03 38.13 -9.69
C LEU A 1103 -42.11 37.14 -10.14
N MET A 1104 -42.00 35.86 -9.76
CA MET A 1104 -43.01 34.84 -10.08
C MET A 1104 -44.34 35.12 -9.39
N ASN A 1105 -44.33 35.53 -8.12
CA ASN A 1105 -45.55 35.91 -7.41
C ASN A 1105 -46.20 37.16 -8.02
N HIS A 1106 -45.40 38.16 -8.40
CA HIS A 1106 -45.90 39.35 -9.10
C HIS A 1106 -46.49 39.02 -10.48
N ALA A 1107 -45.85 38.14 -11.25
CA ALA A 1107 -46.32 37.72 -12.57
C ALA A 1107 -47.61 36.88 -12.53
N ARG A 1108 -47.77 36.02 -11.51
CA ARG A 1108 -48.98 35.21 -11.30
C ARG A 1108 -50.22 36.03 -10.95
N ASN A 1109 -50.04 37.23 -10.38
CA ASN A 1109 -51.14 38.09 -9.92
C ASN A 1109 -51.68 39.04 -11.01
N VAL A 1110 -51.40 38.77 -12.30
CA VAL A 1110 -51.85 39.60 -13.45
C VAL A 1110 -52.96 38.88 -14.22
N ILE A 1111 -54.13 39.53 -14.33
CA ILE A 1111 -55.39 38.91 -14.78
C ILE A 1111 -55.47 38.73 -16.32
N ALA A 1112 -54.66 39.42 -17.12
CA ALA A 1112 -54.70 39.38 -18.59
C ALA A 1112 -53.54 38.56 -19.20
N SER A 1113 -53.86 37.56 -20.04
CA SER A 1113 -52.91 36.55 -20.54
C SER A 1113 -51.83 37.08 -21.49
N ASP A 1114 -52.17 37.89 -22.48
CA ASP A 1114 -51.18 38.44 -23.41
C ASP A 1114 -50.23 39.43 -22.70
N GLN A 1115 -50.76 40.25 -21.77
CA GLN A 1115 -49.93 41.13 -20.95
C GLN A 1115 -49.05 40.35 -19.97
N SER A 1116 -49.49 39.17 -19.47
CA SER A 1116 -48.65 38.30 -18.65
C SER A 1116 -47.49 37.69 -19.45
N SER A 1117 -47.72 37.26 -20.70
CA SER A 1117 -46.66 36.75 -21.60
C SER A 1117 -45.58 37.80 -21.90
N LYS A 1118 -46.00 39.03 -22.23
CA LYS A 1118 -45.10 40.18 -22.45
C LYS A 1118 -44.27 40.50 -21.20
N ARG A 1119 -44.90 40.52 -20.00
CA ARG A 1119 -44.20 40.74 -18.72
C ARG A 1119 -43.30 39.58 -18.30
N LEU A 1120 -43.68 38.33 -18.58
CA LEU A 1120 -42.88 37.15 -18.27
C LEU A 1120 -41.57 37.15 -19.07
N LYS A 1121 -41.61 37.50 -20.36
CA LYS A 1121 -40.41 37.66 -21.21
C LYS A 1121 -39.45 38.71 -20.63
N MET A 1122 -39.96 39.84 -20.16
CA MET A 1122 -39.17 40.85 -19.44
C MET A 1122 -38.57 40.32 -18.13
N CYS A 1123 -39.34 39.56 -17.34
CA CYS A 1123 -38.83 38.95 -16.11
C CYS A 1123 -37.70 37.94 -16.39
N VAL A 1124 -37.86 37.08 -17.39
CA VAL A 1124 -36.82 36.12 -17.81
C VAL A 1124 -35.55 36.84 -18.28
N LEU A 1125 -35.67 37.93 -19.05
CA LEU A 1125 -34.52 38.72 -19.50
C LEU A 1125 -33.78 39.39 -18.32
N VAL A 1126 -34.52 39.95 -17.36
CA VAL A 1126 -33.95 40.52 -16.13
C VAL A 1126 -33.27 39.45 -15.28
N LEU A 1127 -33.84 38.24 -15.20
CA LEU A 1127 -33.24 37.11 -14.50
C LEU A 1127 -31.95 36.63 -15.18
N LEU A 1128 -31.93 36.44 -16.50
CA LEU A 1128 -30.72 36.08 -17.25
C LEU A 1128 -29.60 37.13 -17.07
N SER A 1129 -29.95 38.42 -17.12
CA SER A 1129 -29.02 39.52 -16.82
C SER A 1129 -28.52 39.48 -15.38
N SER A 1130 -29.37 39.10 -14.42
CA SER A 1130 -29.00 38.89 -13.01
C SER A 1130 -28.06 37.68 -12.83
N CYS A 1131 -28.28 36.58 -13.56
CA CYS A 1131 -27.43 35.38 -13.50
C CYS A 1131 -26.00 35.67 -13.97
N VAL A 1132 -25.84 36.43 -15.07
CA VAL A 1132 -24.52 36.83 -15.59
C VAL A 1132 -23.86 37.87 -14.67
N THR A 1133 -24.57 38.93 -14.26
CA THR A 1133 -24.00 39.98 -13.41
C THR A 1133 -23.71 39.56 -11.96
N GLN A 1134 -24.23 38.42 -11.49
CA GLN A 1134 -23.87 37.81 -10.21
C GLN A 1134 -22.91 36.60 -10.36
N GLY A 1135 -22.55 36.23 -11.60
CA GLY A 1135 -21.52 35.22 -11.88
C GLY A 1135 -21.91 33.77 -11.60
N ILE A 1136 -23.15 33.34 -11.89
CA ILE A 1136 -23.58 31.93 -11.68
C ILE A 1136 -22.66 30.93 -12.40
N SER A 1137 -22.10 31.30 -13.56
CA SER A 1137 -21.16 30.47 -14.35
C SER A 1137 -19.91 30.03 -13.56
N TRP A 1138 -19.55 30.76 -12.50
CA TRP A 1138 -18.38 30.47 -11.67
C TRP A 1138 -18.61 29.31 -10.68
N LEU A 1139 -19.85 28.83 -10.50
CA LEU A 1139 -20.17 27.63 -9.70
C LEU A 1139 -19.42 26.37 -10.17
N ILE A 1140 -19.04 26.32 -11.45
CA ILE A 1140 -18.31 25.19 -12.04
C ILE A 1140 -16.85 25.16 -11.53
N GLY A 1141 -16.29 26.29 -11.10
CA GLY A 1141 -14.92 26.37 -10.56
C GLY A 1141 -14.74 25.58 -9.26
N PRO A 1142 -15.52 25.84 -8.19
CA PRO A 1142 -15.50 25.02 -6.99
C PRO A 1142 -15.88 23.56 -7.25
N LEU A 1143 -16.77 23.28 -8.22
CA LEU A 1143 -17.14 21.92 -8.59
C LEU A 1143 -15.96 21.13 -9.19
N LEU A 1144 -15.16 21.77 -10.05
CA LEU A 1144 -13.90 21.22 -10.56
C LEU A 1144 -12.87 20.94 -9.45
N SER A 1145 -12.84 21.78 -8.41
CA SER A 1145 -11.97 21.61 -7.24
C SER A 1145 -12.36 20.42 -6.33
N ILE A 1146 -13.46 19.72 -6.59
CA ILE A 1146 -14.05 18.70 -5.70
C ILE A 1146 -14.21 17.32 -6.39
N ILE A 1147 -14.13 17.25 -7.73
CA ILE A 1147 -14.40 16.02 -8.50
C ILE A 1147 -13.08 15.33 -8.91
N ASN A 1148 -12.95 14.04 -8.60
CA ASN A 1148 -11.80 13.23 -8.99
C ASN A 1148 -11.78 12.86 -10.48
N SER A 1149 -10.58 12.48 -10.94
CA SER A 1149 -10.04 12.57 -12.31
C SER A 1149 -10.95 12.20 -13.50
N TYR A 1150 -11.81 11.18 -13.39
CA TYR A 1150 -12.43 10.56 -14.58
C TYR A 1150 -13.39 11.46 -15.39
N ASN A 1151 -13.96 12.51 -14.79
CA ASN A 1151 -14.90 13.43 -15.46
C ASN A 1151 -14.38 14.88 -15.59
N VAL A 1152 -13.13 15.14 -15.21
CA VAL A 1152 -12.62 16.52 -15.03
C VAL A 1152 -12.55 17.28 -16.36
N HIS A 1153 -11.98 16.70 -17.42
CA HIS A 1153 -11.79 17.37 -18.71
C HIS A 1153 -13.08 17.99 -19.27
N GLY A 1154 -14.20 17.26 -19.25
CA GLY A 1154 -15.47 17.75 -19.76
C GLY A 1154 -15.99 18.98 -19.00
N LEU A 1155 -15.81 19.00 -17.67
CA LEU A 1155 -16.18 20.14 -16.83
C LEU A 1155 -15.21 21.33 -17.02
N THR A 1156 -13.92 21.08 -17.28
CA THR A 1156 -12.93 22.12 -17.58
C THR A 1156 -13.30 22.87 -18.85
N TRP A 1157 -13.66 22.17 -19.93
CA TRP A 1157 -14.13 22.80 -21.17
C TRP A 1157 -15.38 23.65 -20.95
N ILE A 1158 -16.35 23.18 -20.15
CA ILE A 1158 -17.55 23.97 -19.83
C ILE A 1158 -17.17 25.22 -19.00
N PHE A 1159 -16.28 25.10 -18.01
CA PHE A 1159 -15.81 26.24 -17.22
C PHE A 1159 -15.12 27.30 -18.09
N VAL A 1160 -14.23 26.89 -18.99
CA VAL A 1160 -13.51 27.75 -19.94
C VAL A 1160 -14.48 28.47 -20.88
N ILE A 1161 -15.43 27.74 -21.47
CA ILE A 1161 -16.45 28.33 -22.37
C ILE A 1161 -17.33 29.34 -21.63
N PHE A 1162 -17.92 28.97 -20.49
CA PHE A 1162 -18.92 29.83 -19.83
C PHE A 1162 -18.32 31.06 -19.14
N ASN A 1163 -17.16 30.93 -18.49
CA ASN A 1163 -16.52 32.06 -17.80
C ASN A 1163 -15.63 32.87 -18.73
N GLY A 1164 -14.90 32.21 -19.64
CA GLY A 1164 -14.12 32.90 -20.67
C GLY A 1164 -14.98 33.80 -21.55
N LEU A 1165 -16.23 33.42 -21.85
CA LEU A 1165 -17.18 34.20 -22.66
C LEU A 1165 -18.17 35.08 -21.86
N GLU A 1166 -17.92 35.36 -20.56
CA GLU A 1166 -18.80 36.20 -19.72
C GLU A 1166 -19.14 37.58 -20.38
N GLY A 1167 -18.19 38.15 -21.11
CA GLY A 1167 -18.37 39.41 -21.85
C GLY A 1167 -19.29 39.30 -23.07
N VAL A 1168 -19.29 38.16 -23.76
CA VAL A 1168 -20.16 37.89 -24.91
C VAL A 1168 -21.62 37.75 -24.44
N TRP A 1169 -21.85 36.98 -23.37
CA TRP A 1169 -23.18 36.90 -22.74
C TRP A 1169 -23.66 38.27 -22.25
N SER A 1170 -22.75 39.07 -21.68
CA SER A 1170 -23.06 40.42 -21.20
C SER A 1170 -23.43 41.40 -22.32
N ILE A 1171 -22.73 41.40 -23.46
CA ILE A 1171 -23.03 42.34 -24.56
C ILE A 1171 -24.31 41.95 -25.31
N LEU A 1172 -24.57 40.66 -25.51
CA LEU A 1172 -25.82 40.17 -26.10
C LEU A 1172 -27.03 40.60 -25.26
N LEU A 1173 -26.98 40.37 -23.94
CA LEU A 1173 -28.04 40.81 -23.03
C LEU A 1173 -28.17 42.34 -23.00
N TYR A 1174 -27.05 43.09 -22.96
CA TYR A 1174 -27.07 44.56 -23.01
C TYR A 1174 -27.78 45.11 -24.26
N ILE A 1175 -27.52 44.52 -25.43
CA ILE A 1175 -28.18 44.89 -26.69
C ILE A 1175 -29.69 44.60 -26.61
N ILE A 1176 -30.09 43.41 -26.17
CA ILE A 1176 -31.51 43.00 -26.11
C ILE A 1176 -32.30 43.86 -25.11
N ILE A 1177 -31.78 44.06 -23.88
CA ILE A 1177 -32.40 44.90 -22.84
C ILE A 1177 -32.61 46.33 -23.37
N ARG A 1178 -31.62 46.86 -24.12
CA ARG A 1178 -31.67 48.21 -24.67
C ARG A 1178 -32.62 48.33 -25.86
N ALA A 1179 -32.63 47.38 -26.78
CA ALA A 1179 -33.51 47.41 -27.96
C ALA A 1179 -34.98 47.50 -27.53
N GLN A 1180 -35.38 46.70 -26.54
CA GLN A 1180 -36.73 46.74 -25.96
C GLN A 1180 -37.00 48.10 -25.28
N ARG A 1181 -36.08 48.64 -24.47
CA ARG A 1181 -36.25 49.95 -23.83
C ARG A 1181 -36.36 51.11 -24.84
N VAL A 1182 -35.77 50.99 -26.03
CA VAL A 1182 -35.89 52.00 -27.11
C VAL A 1182 -37.26 51.91 -27.80
N ASP A 1183 -37.76 50.71 -28.06
CA ASP A 1183 -39.10 50.47 -28.62
C ASP A 1183 -40.21 50.93 -27.64
N GLU A 1184 -40.07 50.65 -26.34
CA GLU A 1184 -40.96 51.16 -25.29
C GLU A 1184 -40.99 52.70 -25.26
N ASN A 1185 -39.82 53.35 -25.22
CA ASN A 1185 -39.71 54.81 -25.19
C ASN A 1185 -40.23 55.48 -26.48
N ALA A 1186 -40.04 54.84 -27.64
CA ALA A 1186 -40.57 55.34 -28.91
C ALA A 1186 -42.12 55.32 -28.90
N ARG A 1187 -42.72 54.22 -28.40
CA ARG A 1187 -44.18 54.10 -28.28
C ARG A 1187 -44.78 55.09 -27.28
N SER A 1188 -44.11 55.35 -26.16
CA SER A 1188 -44.60 56.33 -25.19
C SER A 1188 -44.60 57.75 -25.76
N GLY A 1189 -43.51 58.16 -26.42
CA GLY A 1189 -43.42 59.47 -27.08
C GLY A 1189 -44.44 59.67 -28.21
N ILE A 1190 -44.87 58.59 -28.87
CA ILE A 1190 -45.92 58.61 -29.89
C ILE A 1190 -47.31 58.82 -29.27
N CYS A 1191 -47.70 58.15 -28.17
CA CYS A 1191 -48.98 58.48 -27.50
C CYS A 1191 -48.95 59.91 -26.90
N GLU A 1192 -47.81 60.36 -26.38
CA GLU A 1192 -47.67 61.71 -25.81
C GLU A 1192 -47.82 62.81 -26.88
N THR A 1193 -47.21 62.65 -28.05
CA THR A 1193 -47.40 63.59 -29.16
C THR A 1193 -48.81 63.54 -29.73
N LEU A 1194 -49.43 62.36 -29.87
CA LEU A 1194 -50.83 62.22 -30.33
C LEU A 1194 -51.84 62.84 -29.36
N THR A 1195 -51.63 62.72 -28.04
CA THR A 1195 -52.47 63.39 -27.02
C THR A 1195 -52.24 64.90 -26.96
N ARG A 1196 -51.12 65.40 -27.50
CA ARG A 1196 -50.83 66.84 -27.61
C ARG A 1196 -51.30 67.47 -28.92
N SER A 1197 -51.57 66.67 -29.96
CA SER A 1197 -52.01 67.15 -31.28
C SER A 1197 -53.50 66.90 -31.59
N SER A 1198 -54.28 66.32 -30.67
CA SER A 1198 -55.69 66.01 -30.90
C SER A 1198 -56.57 66.30 -29.69
N THR A 1199 -57.77 66.84 -29.93
CA THR A 1199 -58.79 67.13 -28.92
C THR A 1199 -59.61 65.90 -28.53
N LEU A 1200 -58.96 64.73 -28.39
CA LEU A 1200 -59.58 63.50 -27.90
C LEU A 1200 -59.27 63.28 -26.41
N SER A 1201 -60.24 62.70 -25.68
CA SER A 1201 -60.06 62.37 -24.26
C SER A 1201 -58.87 61.43 -24.01
N SER A 1202 -58.16 61.67 -22.90
CA SER A 1202 -57.08 60.83 -22.36
C SER A 1202 -57.42 59.34 -22.30
N ASP A 1203 -58.70 59.01 -22.11
CA ASP A 1203 -59.17 57.62 -22.04
C ASP A 1203 -58.97 56.82 -23.34
N HIS A 1204 -58.81 57.48 -24.50
CA HIS A 1204 -58.63 56.77 -25.76
C HIS A 1204 -57.19 56.27 -26.00
N CYS A 1205 -56.14 57.02 -25.58
CA CYS A 1205 -54.78 56.44 -25.50
C CYS A 1205 -54.75 55.34 -24.43
N LYS A 1206 -55.38 55.55 -23.25
CA LYS A 1206 -55.46 54.52 -22.18
C LYS A 1206 -56.07 53.19 -22.66
N LYS A 1207 -57.23 53.21 -23.33
CA LYS A 1207 -57.85 51.97 -23.85
C LYS A 1207 -56.94 51.25 -24.85
N LYS A 1208 -56.17 51.98 -25.66
CA LYS A 1208 -55.20 51.44 -26.62
C LYS A 1208 -53.82 51.12 -26.01
N TYR A 1209 -53.70 51.23 -24.68
CA TYR A 1209 -52.54 50.86 -23.86
C TYR A 1209 -52.87 49.69 -22.90
N GLN A 1210 -54.13 49.25 -22.87
CA GLN A 1210 -54.64 48.11 -22.10
C GLN A 1210 -55.08 46.93 -22.98
N GLN A 1211 -54.98 47.08 -24.31
CA GLN A 1211 -54.89 46.02 -25.32
C GLN A 1211 -53.44 45.98 -25.83
#